data_AF-A0A8H4WNI4-F1
#
_entry.id   AF-A0A8H4WNI4-F1
#
_cell.length_a   1.000
_cell.length_b   1.000
_cell.length_c   1.000
_cell.angle_alpha   90.00
_cell.angle_beta   90.00
_cell.angle_gamma   90.00
#
_symmetry.space_group_name_H-M   'P 1'
#
loop_
_entity.id
_entity.type
_entity.pdbx_description
1 polymer ?
#
loop_
_entity_poly.entity_id
_entity_poly.type
_entity_poly.pdbx_seq_one_letter_code
_entity_poly.pdbx_strand_id
1 'polypeptide(L)'
;MSSHLDLAAKGMDVTARGIDLITVLTQVSNCAEGYSLILKEVGYWLGKEGLDEMELTKFLKSTRALVRPNEQREVGGFFNTISDRRPRPSVVPLWAQPSGALGRLIAGDPFQRWLTSTICCLFRYHDERFIKMTVSSLIILASRPGQKLLTEYELAYHPEMLQLEEIVLKVIDSNWLHIVNSGIIGSDTECPRLPTELKWACKRGHNITSYKLAVVLSKLSNPPREIILDSELLLTNLTLWLTWHFSGRLRVVVSGSVVYDRVLGQADSTVELRVKRFSSMGEAGQGRCQIKHSEGNSFEMMENVAGDLRSLFTGEYDNIQTLRSEPRVRTKLYESPFRYPQGCRKRMEIQALRTGQELLRWFCSLPIKKESMGSRLSFKVLLAPDDAGDKTIERVVDLLGRTPQLLVNTCGELGRNFVVFSPPRESTSPERQAFSDIMDMDNVSEFSRVGIDNTVFEEKPLILLRYFPILQDLIDQAKLSCKCGNCAKDDPAFIWDEHCLRYTAFMEAMLYFAHGVADAFGAPDISGCSAATAGDSGALKILLDAIDDCVFDLSNLQGTLQWHTVLSTVCQNFLGCPPLDKLTNATIIDAHVDIPLPFLQHLRTTIIAVQHGDIAVVAPWIDLTERLSLRRCFRLEVVQGRLGIPVQTTENGRLQIVARDTSVIETQHTEDISDYEQLFKMPVRDGGSEIQLTADKCNVRYDFMLMSVASTRYKLLMRVSSESHSRMIDPSRAILKLARGIHYLRCNHSSNRVGTIPRGRSVELYRFDEALGRWGVPALKLAEGVVPSERTRTTRSKAKKIFRKVDKPVRVTHVLDSPIKLNITLALSGDNPTFLCSDSICLNCALEQKAELPVDEWEKAYRKILIYFFEPKLKKGVINGLLG
;
A
#
# COMPACT_ATOMS: atom_id res chain seq x y z
N MET A 1 -23.64 -9.34 50.27
CA MET A 1 -22.31 -10.01 50.28
C MET A 1 -22.21 -11.20 49.31
N SER A 2 -23.30 -11.75 48.76
CA SER A 2 -23.20 -12.82 47.74
C SER A 2 -22.83 -12.32 46.33
N SER A 3 -23.04 -11.04 46.00
CA SER A 3 -22.73 -10.47 44.68
C SER A 3 -21.22 -10.28 44.41
N HIS A 4 -20.40 -10.09 45.44
CA HIS A 4 -18.94 -9.95 45.29
C HIS A 4 -18.22 -11.30 45.13
N LEU A 5 -18.79 -12.37 45.67
CA LEU A 5 -18.28 -13.74 45.48
C LEU A 5 -18.65 -14.28 44.09
N ASP A 6 -19.82 -13.92 43.55
CA ASP A 6 -20.19 -14.27 42.17
C ASP A 6 -19.36 -13.53 41.11
N LEU A 7 -18.97 -12.27 41.37
CA LEU A 7 -18.06 -11.51 40.50
C LEU A 7 -16.61 -12.02 40.57
N ALA A 8 -16.15 -12.41 41.76
CA ALA A 8 -14.84 -13.06 41.93
C ALA A 8 -14.80 -14.47 41.32
N ALA A 9 -15.88 -15.25 41.43
CA ALA A 9 -16.00 -16.58 40.82
C ALA A 9 -16.13 -16.50 39.29
N LYS A 10 -16.85 -15.51 38.75
CA LYS A 10 -16.92 -15.25 37.30
C LYS A 10 -15.59 -14.72 36.73
N GLY A 11 -14.89 -13.86 37.48
CA GLY A 11 -13.52 -13.44 37.14
C GLY A 11 -12.49 -14.57 37.23
N MET A 12 -12.69 -15.54 38.15
CA MET A 12 -11.86 -16.74 38.28
C MET A 12 -12.08 -17.77 37.16
N ASP A 13 -13.29 -17.88 36.58
CA ASP A 13 -13.57 -18.82 35.48
C ASP A 13 -13.07 -18.30 34.11
N VAL A 14 -13.04 -16.97 33.91
CA VAL A 14 -12.38 -16.33 32.75
C VAL A 14 -10.87 -16.34 32.89
N THR A 15 -10.33 -16.03 34.08
CA THR A 15 -8.91 -16.26 34.31
C THR A 15 -8.58 -17.72 34.11
N ALA A 16 -9.29 -18.72 34.63
CA ALA A 16 -8.93 -20.14 34.45
C ALA A 16 -8.86 -20.62 32.97
N ARG A 17 -9.67 -20.09 32.05
CA ARG A 17 -9.69 -20.53 30.63
C ARG A 17 -8.97 -19.59 29.67
N GLY A 18 -8.93 -18.30 29.98
CA GLY A 18 -7.90 -17.39 29.46
C GLY A 18 -6.52 -17.92 29.86
N ILE A 19 -6.37 -18.41 31.09
CA ILE A 19 -5.20 -19.14 31.60
C ILE A 19 -4.99 -20.40 30.78
N ASP A 20 -5.96 -21.16 30.27
CA ASP A 20 -5.64 -22.30 29.38
C ASP A 20 -4.98 -21.86 28.07
N LEU A 21 -5.57 -20.90 27.35
CA LEU A 21 -4.99 -20.35 26.11
C LEU A 21 -3.63 -19.68 26.41
N ILE A 22 -3.56 -18.89 27.49
CA ILE A 22 -2.37 -18.15 27.92
C ILE A 22 -1.29 -19.07 28.50
N THR A 23 -1.65 -20.15 29.20
CA THR A 23 -0.76 -21.17 29.78
C THR A 23 -0.15 -22.00 28.67
N VAL A 24 -0.96 -22.39 27.68
CA VAL A 24 -0.44 -23.10 26.50
C VAL A 24 0.43 -22.17 25.65
N LEU A 25 0.04 -20.91 25.45
CA LEU A 25 0.88 -19.93 24.73
C LEU A 25 2.15 -19.54 25.53
N THR A 26 2.13 -19.59 26.86
CA THR A 26 3.34 -19.42 27.71
C THR A 26 4.23 -20.65 27.70
N GLN A 27 3.66 -21.86 27.64
CA GLN A 27 4.40 -23.11 27.42
C GLN A 27 5.09 -23.13 26.05
N VAL A 28 4.45 -22.57 25.01
CA VAL A 28 5.05 -22.45 23.66
C VAL A 28 6.10 -21.33 23.59
N SER A 29 5.95 -20.25 24.36
CA SER A 29 6.91 -19.12 24.35
C SER A 29 8.10 -19.25 25.31
N ASN A 30 8.17 -20.34 26.10
CA ASN A 30 9.32 -20.69 26.98
C ASN A 30 9.82 -19.59 27.94
N CYS A 31 9.05 -18.53 28.20
CA CYS A 31 9.45 -17.41 29.07
C CYS A 31 8.34 -17.04 30.06
N ALA A 32 8.65 -17.03 31.36
CA ALA A 32 7.74 -16.60 32.42
C ALA A 32 7.27 -15.12 32.26
N GLU A 33 8.03 -14.28 31.54
CA GLU A 33 7.64 -12.91 31.18
C GLU A 33 6.48 -12.85 30.16
N GLY A 34 6.24 -13.93 29.40
CA GLY A 34 5.23 -14.01 28.35
C GLY A 34 3.78 -13.92 28.85
N TYR A 35 3.53 -14.35 30.10
CA TYR A 35 2.19 -14.34 30.69
C TYR A 35 1.58 -12.94 30.73
N SER A 36 2.35 -11.95 31.21
CA SER A 36 1.89 -10.55 31.33
C SER A 36 1.72 -9.86 29.98
N LEU A 37 2.53 -10.22 28.99
CA LEU A 37 2.50 -9.69 27.63
C LEU A 37 1.28 -10.20 26.86
N ILE A 38 1.03 -11.51 26.88
CA ILE A 38 -0.12 -12.11 26.17
C ILE A 38 -1.44 -11.61 26.78
N LEU A 39 -1.54 -11.52 28.11
CA LEU A 39 -2.74 -11.00 28.78
C LEU A 39 -2.99 -9.52 28.44
N LYS A 40 -1.91 -8.73 28.35
CA LYS A 40 -1.97 -7.33 27.91
C LYS A 40 -2.36 -7.21 26.43
N GLU A 41 -1.89 -8.11 25.58
CA GLU A 41 -2.24 -8.12 24.14
C GLU A 41 -3.70 -8.52 23.90
N VAL A 42 -4.19 -9.55 24.58
CA VAL A 42 -5.61 -9.97 24.52
C VAL A 42 -6.51 -8.87 25.08
N GLY A 43 -6.15 -8.29 26.24
CA GLY A 43 -6.89 -7.17 26.83
C GLY A 43 -6.88 -5.92 25.95
N TYR A 44 -5.73 -5.61 25.33
CA TYR A 44 -5.62 -4.50 24.38
C TYR A 44 -6.46 -4.75 23.13
N TRP A 45 -6.47 -5.98 22.61
CA TRP A 45 -7.26 -6.36 21.45
C TRP A 45 -8.76 -6.29 21.73
N LEU A 46 -9.23 -6.82 22.87
CA LEU A 46 -10.62 -6.71 23.32
C LEU A 46 -11.07 -5.25 23.40
N GLY A 47 -10.29 -4.41 24.08
CA GLY A 47 -10.57 -2.98 24.19
C GLY A 47 -10.48 -2.24 22.85
N LYS A 48 -9.61 -2.67 21.93
CA LYS A 48 -9.43 -2.09 20.59
C LYS A 48 -10.62 -2.40 19.68
N GLU A 49 -11.10 -3.64 19.68
CA GLU A 49 -12.17 -4.11 18.79
C GLU A 49 -13.57 -3.87 19.35
N GLY A 50 -13.69 -3.45 20.61
CA GLY A 50 -14.97 -3.13 21.25
C GLY A 50 -15.80 -4.36 21.58
N LEU A 51 -15.17 -5.52 21.73
CA LEU A 51 -15.85 -6.80 21.95
C LEU A 51 -16.14 -7.04 23.43
N ASP A 52 -17.29 -7.62 23.71
CA ASP A 52 -17.65 -8.06 25.06
C ASP A 52 -16.85 -9.30 25.48
N GLU A 53 -16.39 -9.29 26.73
CA GLU A 53 -15.61 -10.37 27.32
C GLU A 53 -16.44 -11.67 27.43
N MET A 54 -17.74 -11.55 27.72
CA MET A 54 -18.60 -12.73 27.82
C MET A 54 -18.86 -13.36 26.45
N GLU A 55 -19.01 -12.55 25.40
CA GLU A 55 -19.13 -13.01 24.02
C GLU A 55 -17.88 -13.76 23.56
N LEU A 56 -16.68 -13.24 23.85
CA LEU A 56 -15.42 -13.94 23.59
C LEU A 56 -15.32 -15.25 24.37
N THR A 57 -15.64 -15.23 25.65
CA THR A 57 -15.62 -16.43 26.48
C THR A 57 -16.58 -17.50 25.94
N LYS A 58 -17.80 -17.10 25.55
CA LYS A 58 -18.79 -18.00 24.96
C LYS A 58 -18.28 -18.57 23.63
N PHE A 59 -17.73 -17.73 22.75
CA PHE A 59 -17.16 -18.16 21.48
C PHE A 59 -16.02 -19.18 21.68
N LEU A 60 -15.05 -18.89 22.55
CA LEU A 60 -13.92 -19.77 22.83
C LEU A 60 -14.37 -21.09 23.47
N LYS A 61 -15.41 -21.07 24.32
CA LYS A 61 -16.03 -22.27 24.89
C LYS A 61 -16.70 -23.12 23.81
N SER A 62 -17.48 -22.51 22.91
CA SER A 62 -18.21 -23.21 21.84
C SER A 62 -17.32 -23.79 20.74
N THR A 63 -16.11 -23.26 20.58
CA THR A 63 -15.16 -23.68 19.53
C THR A 63 -14.09 -24.65 20.01
N ARG A 64 -13.95 -24.85 21.32
CA ARG A 64 -12.88 -25.68 21.89
C ARG A 64 -12.98 -27.13 21.41
N ALA A 65 -11.91 -27.62 20.80
CA ALA A 65 -11.75 -29.00 20.35
C ALA A 65 -12.87 -29.53 19.43
N LEU A 66 -13.57 -28.63 18.72
CA LEU A 66 -14.66 -28.96 17.81
C LEU A 66 -14.14 -29.74 16.59
N VAL A 67 -12.99 -29.33 16.06
CA VAL A 67 -12.22 -30.00 15.00
C VAL A 67 -10.75 -30.05 15.45
N ARG A 68 -9.98 -31.00 14.93
CA ARG A 68 -8.52 -31.04 15.11
C ARG A 68 -7.84 -31.02 13.74
N PRO A 69 -6.85 -30.15 13.51
CA PRO A 69 -5.99 -30.32 12.35
C PRO A 69 -5.28 -31.66 12.45
N ASN A 70 -4.99 -32.26 11.30
CA ASN A 70 -4.32 -33.55 11.26
C ASN A 70 -2.82 -33.43 11.59
N GLU A 71 -2.17 -34.57 11.80
CA GLU A 71 -0.78 -34.64 12.31
C GLU A 71 0.27 -34.57 11.18
N GLN A 72 -0.12 -34.17 9.97
CA GLN A 72 0.82 -34.08 8.85
C GLN A 72 1.89 -33.00 9.10
N ARG A 73 3.12 -33.29 8.66
CA ARG A 73 4.26 -32.38 8.81
C ARG A 73 4.01 -31.00 8.19
N GLU A 74 3.29 -30.95 7.07
CA GLU A 74 2.94 -29.70 6.38
C GLU A 74 2.01 -28.83 7.24
N VAL A 75 1.03 -29.44 7.90
CA VAL A 75 0.10 -28.77 8.81
C VAL A 75 0.83 -28.28 10.07
N GLY A 76 1.69 -29.11 10.66
CA GLY A 76 2.54 -28.70 11.78
C GLY A 76 3.51 -27.56 11.41
N GLY A 77 4.12 -27.64 10.21
CA GLY A 77 5.01 -26.61 9.69
C GLY A 77 4.33 -25.26 9.49
N PHE A 78 3.07 -25.25 9.04
CA PHE A 78 2.26 -24.03 8.94
C PHE A 78 2.11 -23.32 10.29
N PHE A 79 1.70 -24.04 11.34
CA PHE A 79 1.54 -23.45 12.67
C PHE A 79 2.87 -22.98 13.28
N ASN A 80 3.95 -23.76 13.10
CA ASN A 80 5.29 -23.35 13.56
C ASN A 80 5.73 -22.04 12.90
N THR A 81 5.43 -21.84 11.62
CA THR A 81 5.83 -20.62 10.91
C THR A 81 5.05 -19.38 11.37
N ILE A 82 3.79 -19.57 11.81
CA ILE A 82 2.99 -18.53 12.45
C ILE A 82 3.54 -18.19 13.84
N SER A 83 4.12 -19.15 14.56
CA SER A 83 4.60 -18.98 15.94
C SER A 83 6.07 -18.49 16.07
N ASP A 84 6.98 -18.91 15.18
CA ASP A 84 8.44 -18.72 15.36
C ASP A 84 9.01 -17.43 14.76
N ARG A 85 8.99 -16.28 15.45
CA ARG A 85 9.69 -15.07 14.94
C ARG A 85 10.25 -14.15 16.04
N ARG A 86 11.55 -13.83 15.97
CA ARG A 86 12.21 -12.83 16.83
C ARG A 86 12.09 -11.42 16.23
N PRO A 87 12.19 -10.34 17.04
CA PRO A 87 12.33 -9.00 16.50
C PRO A 87 13.51 -8.91 15.54
N ARG A 88 13.33 -8.24 14.40
CA ARG A 88 14.39 -8.03 13.40
C ARG A 88 14.45 -6.53 13.05
N PRO A 89 15.66 -5.98 12.87
CA PRO A 89 15.80 -4.65 12.30
C PRO A 89 15.22 -4.65 10.88
N SER A 90 14.48 -3.60 10.55
CA SER A 90 13.95 -3.37 9.20
C SER A 90 14.80 -2.31 8.50
N VAL A 91 14.60 -1.04 8.86
CA VAL A 91 15.29 0.14 8.34
C VAL A 91 15.35 1.12 9.49
N VAL A 92 16.55 1.52 9.95
CA VAL A 92 16.65 2.42 11.12
C VAL A 92 15.90 3.72 10.79
N PRO A 93 14.95 4.16 11.65
CA PRO A 93 14.74 3.74 13.04
C PRO A 93 13.69 2.64 13.30
N LEU A 94 13.03 2.15 12.26
CA LEU A 94 11.94 1.19 12.36
C LEU A 94 12.44 -0.26 12.46
N TRP A 95 11.90 -0.95 13.44
CA TRP A 95 12.13 -2.36 13.72
C TRP A 95 10.80 -3.09 13.63
N ALA A 96 10.85 -4.40 13.37
CA ALA A 96 9.66 -5.22 13.33
C ALA A 96 9.71 -6.34 14.34
N GLN A 97 8.54 -6.66 14.86
CA GLN A 97 8.32 -7.86 15.65
C GLN A 97 6.96 -8.46 15.32
N PRO A 98 6.72 -9.73 15.62
CA PRO A 98 5.43 -10.36 15.40
C PRO A 98 4.26 -9.60 16.03
N SER A 99 3.15 -9.56 15.30
CA SER A 99 1.86 -9.10 15.81
C SER A 99 1.29 -10.04 16.88
N GLY A 100 0.96 -9.48 18.06
CA GLY A 100 0.17 -10.14 19.11
C GLY A 100 -1.33 -10.25 18.81
N ALA A 101 -1.70 -10.66 17.59
CA ALA A 101 -3.08 -10.66 17.13
C ALA A 101 -3.83 -11.96 17.47
N LEU A 102 -5.14 -11.85 17.72
CA LEU A 102 -5.99 -12.98 18.11
C LEU A 102 -5.87 -14.18 17.16
N GLY A 103 -5.88 -13.97 15.84
CA GLY A 103 -5.74 -15.08 14.87
C GLY A 103 -4.45 -15.89 15.06
N ARG A 104 -3.35 -15.24 15.44
CA ARG A 104 -2.07 -15.90 15.73
C ARG A 104 -2.05 -16.57 17.10
N LEU A 105 -2.69 -15.95 18.09
CA LEU A 105 -2.87 -16.56 19.41
C LEU A 105 -3.70 -17.85 19.31
N ILE A 106 -4.80 -17.83 18.54
CA ILE A 106 -5.62 -19.01 18.25
C ILE A 106 -4.80 -20.08 17.49
N ALA A 107 -3.95 -19.68 16.55
CA ALA A 107 -3.07 -20.60 15.82
C ALA A 107 -2.10 -21.35 16.76
N GLY A 108 -1.64 -20.69 17.83
CA GLY A 108 -0.79 -21.29 18.85
C GLY A 108 -1.50 -22.33 19.72
N ASP A 109 -2.81 -22.21 19.92
CA ASP A 109 -3.61 -23.12 20.76
C ASP A 109 -3.93 -24.46 20.06
N PRO A 110 -3.44 -25.62 20.54
CA PRO A 110 -3.82 -26.95 20.04
C PRO A 110 -5.32 -27.20 20.00
N PHE A 111 -6.11 -26.62 20.90
CA PHE A 111 -7.55 -26.87 20.99
C PHE A 111 -8.40 -25.98 20.07
N GLN A 112 -7.83 -24.90 19.54
CA GLN A 112 -8.57 -23.90 18.75
C GLN A 112 -7.95 -23.58 17.40
N ARG A 113 -6.68 -23.96 17.14
CA ARG A 113 -5.98 -23.73 15.87
C ARG A 113 -6.67 -24.27 14.62
N TRP A 114 -7.67 -25.14 14.79
CA TRP A 114 -8.56 -25.58 13.71
C TRP A 114 -9.33 -24.39 13.10
N LEU A 115 -9.66 -23.35 13.88
CA LEU A 115 -10.33 -22.14 13.40
C LEU A 115 -9.44 -21.43 12.38
N THR A 116 -8.20 -21.14 12.76
CA THR A 116 -7.20 -20.51 11.89
C THR A 116 -7.04 -21.29 10.59
N SER A 117 -6.79 -22.59 10.67
CA SER A 117 -6.58 -23.43 9.48
C SER A 117 -7.84 -23.57 8.62
N THR A 118 -9.04 -23.63 9.21
CA THR A 118 -10.32 -23.63 8.48
C THR A 118 -10.52 -22.31 7.73
N ILE A 119 -10.35 -21.18 8.42
CA ILE A 119 -10.46 -19.83 7.82
C ILE A 119 -9.45 -19.68 6.66
N CYS A 120 -8.20 -20.09 6.86
CA CYS A 120 -7.17 -20.04 5.82
C CYS A 120 -7.48 -20.95 4.63
N CYS A 121 -8.05 -22.15 4.85
CA CYS A 121 -8.52 -23.02 3.76
C CYS A 121 -9.62 -22.36 2.93
N LEU A 122 -10.58 -21.69 3.58
CA LEU A 122 -11.71 -21.10 2.89
C LEU A 122 -11.34 -19.81 2.14
N PHE A 123 -10.45 -18.98 2.69
CA PHE A 123 -9.94 -17.78 2.01
C PHE A 123 -9.23 -18.08 0.68
N ARG A 124 -8.83 -19.34 0.45
CA ARG A 124 -8.28 -19.80 -0.83
C ARG A 124 -9.28 -19.67 -1.99
N TYR A 125 -10.58 -19.69 -1.69
CA TYR A 125 -11.65 -19.69 -2.70
C TYR A 125 -12.75 -18.67 -2.42
N HIS A 126 -12.82 -18.10 -1.21
CA HIS A 126 -13.99 -17.36 -0.75
C HIS A 126 -13.64 -16.07 0.00
N ASP A 127 -14.64 -15.19 0.10
CA ASP A 127 -14.60 -13.93 0.83
C ASP A 127 -14.96 -14.10 2.32
N GLU A 128 -14.84 -13.02 3.07
CA GLU A 128 -15.12 -12.95 4.51
C GLU A 128 -16.58 -13.34 4.81
N ARG A 129 -17.52 -12.97 3.94
CA ARG A 129 -18.95 -13.23 4.11
C ARG A 129 -19.25 -14.73 4.09
N PHE A 130 -18.72 -15.44 3.11
CA PHE A 130 -18.89 -16.88 2.99
C PHE A 130 -18.30 -17.61 4.20
N ILE A 131 -17.10 -17.21 4.63
CA ILE A 131 -16.38 -17.81 5.75
C ILE A 131 -17.15 -17.60 7.05
N LYS A 132 -17.61 -16.38 7.29
CA LYS A 132 -18.43 -16.03 8.46
C LYS A 132 -19.66 -16.92 8.56
N MET A 133 -20.41 -17.06 7.48
CA MET A 133 -21.59 -17.94 7.45
C MET A 133 -21.22 -19.39 7.71
N THR A 134 -20.14 -19.89 7.10
CA THR A 134 -19.72 -21.30 7.25
C THR A 134 -19.28 -21.60 8.69
N VAL A 135 -18.44 -20.76 9.27
CA VAL A 135 -17.88 -20.96 10.63
C VAL A 135 -18.98 -20.82 11.69
N SER A 136 -19.81 -19.78 11.62
CA SER A 136 -20.92 -19.61 12.57
C SER A 136 -21.92 -20.77 12.50
N SER A 137 -22.25 -21.21 11.27
CA SER A 137 -23.12 -22.36 11.06
C SER A 137 -22.52 -23.64 11.65
N LEU A 138 -21.23 -23.88 11.44
CA LEU A 138 -20.54 -25.06 11.98
C LEU A 138 -20.58 -25.08 13.51
N ILE A 139 -20.36 -23.94 14.16
CA ILE A 139 -20.40 -23.82 15.63
C ILE A 139 -21.79 -24.16 16.18
N ILE A 140 -22.86 -23.61 15.59
CA ILE A 140 -24.24 -23.85 16.04
C ILE A 140 -24.68 -25.29 15.76
N LEU A 141 -24.28 -25.86 14.61
CA LEU A 141 -24.62 -27.24 14.29
C LEU A 141 -23.89 -28.23 15.22
N ALA A 142 -22.64 -27.94 15.59
CA ALA A 142 -21.87 -28.78 16.51
C ALA A 142 -22.39 -28.75 17.95
N SER A 143 -23.05 -27.67 18.38
CA SER A 143 -23.64 -27.56 19.73
C SER A 143 -24.95 -28.35 19.89
N ARG A 144 -25.45 -28.97 18.80
CA ARG A 144 -26.76 -29.66 18.74
C ARG A 144 -26.66 -31.13 18.29
N PRO A 145 -25.82 -31.96 18.92
CA PRO A 145 -25.70 -33.36 18.53
C PRO A 145 -27.05 -34.08 18.70
N GLY A 146 -27.50 -34.77 17.65
CA GLY A 146 -28.73 -35.57 17.66
C GLY A 146 -30.05 -34.80 17.56
N GLN A 147 -30.01 -33.47 17.44
CA GLN A 147 -31.21 -32.66 17.21
C GLN A 147 -31.57 -32.59 15.72
N LYS A 148 -32.81 -32.19 15.40
CA LYS A 148 -33.24 -31.95 14.02
C LYS A 148 -32.33 -30.89 13.39
N LEU A 149 -31.82 -31.19 12.20
CA LEU A 149 -31.03 -30.26 11.41
C LEU A 149 -31.85 -29.00 11.15
N LEU A 150 -31.33 -27.84 11.55
CA LEU A 150 -31.92 -26.55 11.21
C LEU A 150 -31.75 -26.31 9.72
N THR A 151 -32.82 -25.88 9.05
CA THR A 151 -32.76 -25.41 7.67
C THR A 151 -31.92 -24.14 7.55
N GLU A 152 -31.47 -23.81 6.33
CA GLU A 152 -30.71 -22.59 6.07
C GLU A 152 -31.45 -21.32 6.55
N TYR A 153 -32.77 -21.27 6.33
CA TYR A 153 -33.62 -20.19 6.82
C TYR A 153 -33.68 -20.13 8.35
N GLU A 154 -33.95 -21.26 9.02
CA GLU A 154 -34.00 -21.31 10.50
C GLU A 154 -32.67 -20.91 11.13
N LEU A 155 -31.56 -21.30 10.51
CA LEU A 155 -30.23 -20.93 10.98
C LEU A 155 -29.96 -19.43 10.79
N ALA A 156 -30.28 -18.85 9.64
CA ALA A 156 -30.04 -17.44 9.34
C ALA A 156 -30.73 -16.50 10.35
N TYR A 157 -31.87 -16.89 10.92
CA TYR A 157 -32.61 -16.13 11.93
C TYR A 157 -32.40 -16.66 13.37
N HIS A 158 -31.45 -17.57 13.57
CA HIS A 158 -31.19 -18.13 14.88
C HIS A 158 -30.54 -17.10 15.82
N PRO A 159 -31.00 -16.93 17.08
CA PRO A 159 -30.44 -15.92 17.99
C PRO A 159 -28.93 -16.05 18.25
N GLU A 160 -28.41 -17.29 18.26
CA GLU A 160 -26.97 -17.52 18.40
C GLU A 160 -26.17 -17.06 17.18
N MET A 161 -26.75 -17.00 15.98
CA MET A 161 -26.04 -16.45 14.81
C MET A 161 -25.73 -14.96 15.04
N LEU A 162 -26.70 -14.17 15.48
CA LEU A 162 -26.53 -12.74 15.75
C LEU A 162 -25.45 -12.49 16.81
N GLN A 163 -25.38 -13.34 17.85
CA GLN A 163 -24.37 -13.23 18.92
C GLN A 163 -22.97 -13.65 18.46
N LEU A 164 -22.86 -14.61 17.54
CA LEU A 164 -21.56 -15.10 17.04
C LEU A 164 -21.03 -14.25 15.88
N GLU A 165 -21.90 -13.53 15.17
CA GLU A 165 -21.55 -12.90 13.89
C GLU A 165 -20.41 -11.90 14.02
N GLU A 166 -20.48 -11.01 15.02
CA GLU A 166 -19.49 -9.95 15.21
C GLU A 166 -18.12 -10.54 15.60
N ILE A 167 -18.08 -11.44 16.58
CA ILE A 167 -16.83 -12.02 17.04
C ILE A 167 -16.18 -12.92 15.98
N VAL A 168 -16.98 -13.71 15.25
CA VAL A 168 -16.48 -14.55 14.15
C VAL A 168 -15.88 -13.66 13.06
N LEU A 169 -16.54 -12.54 12.72
CA LEU A 169 -16.00 -11.59 11.76
C LEU A 169 -14.66 -11.02 12.23
N LYS A 170 -14.53 -10.61 13.50
CA LYS A 170 -13.25 -10.10 14.05
C LYS A 170 -12.14 -11.16 14.05
N VAL A 171 -12.47 -12.42 14.29
CA VAL A 171 -11.50 -13.53 14.17
C VAL A 171 -11.09 -13.73 12.72
N ILE A 172 -12.04 -13.65 11.77
CA ILE A 172 -11.77 -13.75 10.33
C ILE A 172 -10.86 -12.60 9.87
N ASP A 173 -11.18 -11.36 10.23
CA ASP A 173 -10.38 -10.17 9.92
C ASP A 173 -8.96 -10.29 10.49
N SER A 174 -8.84 -10.79 11.74
CA SER A 174 -7.55 -11.02 12.37
C SER A 174 -6.72 -12.08 11.62
N ASN A 175 -7.34 -13.20 11.22
CA ASN A 175 -6.66 -14.22 10.41
C ASN A 175 -6.30 -13.68 9.03
N TRP A 176 -7.14 -12.85 8.43
CA TRP A 176 -6.84 -12.24 7.14
C TRP A 176 -5.62 -11.33 7.23
N LEU A 177 -5.64 -10.34 8.14
CA LEU A 177 -4.57 -9.35 8.29
C LEU A 177 -3.23 -9.95 8.71
N HIS A 178 -3.24 -10.94 9.60
CA HIS A 178 -2.02 -11.39 10.30
C HIS A 178 -1.52 -12.77 9.86
N ILE A 179 -2.25 -13.48 9.00
CA ILE A 179 -1.86 -14.82 8.51
C ILE A 179 -2.04 -14.91 6.98
N VAL A 180 -3.25 -14.71 6.46
CA VAL A 180 -3.57 -14.99 5.05
C VAL A 180 -2.98 -13.94 4.10
N ASN A 181 -3.19 -12.66 4.40
CA ASN A 181 -2.69 -11.55 3.62
C ASN A 181 -1.22 -11.25 3.90
N SER A 182 -0.73 -11.52 5.11
CA SER A 182 0.70 -11.38 5.43
C SER A 182 1.54 -12.45 4.74
N GLY A 183 1.13 -13.73 4.82
CA GLY A 183 1.82 -14.89 4.26
C GLY A 183 3.33 -14.98 4.55
N ILE A 184 4.01 -15.95 3.93
CA ILE A 184 5.44 -15.83 3.67
C ILE A 184 5.50 -15.08 2.37
N ILE A 185 5.94 -13.84 2.49
CA ILE A 185 6.28 -12.96 1.39
C ILE A 185 7.19 -13.73 0.41
N GLY A 186 6.71 -13.93 -0.83
CA GLY A 186 7.46 -14.65 -1.86
C GLY A 186 7.50 -16.17 -1.76
N SER A 187 6.71 -16.81 -0.88
CA SER A 187 6.53 -18.26 -0.88
C SER A 187 5.08 -18.68 -1.11
N ASP A 188 4.94 -19.64 -2.02
CA ASP A 188 3.69 -20.32 -2.32
C ASP A 188 3.19 -21.24 -1.18
N THR A 189 3.92 -21.39 -0.08
CA THR A 189 3.72 -22.50 0.87
C THR A 189 2.96 -22.17 2.15
N GLU A 190 2.68 -20.90 2.46
CA GLU A 190 2.18 -20.56 3.80
C GLU A 190 0.65 -20.54 3.95
N CYS A 191 -0.14 -20.58 2.87
CA CYS A 191 -1.59 -20.77 2.96
C CYS A 191 -1.97 -22.19 2.54
N PRO A 192 -3.01 -22.81 3.16
CA PRO A 192 -3.49 -24.13 2.77
C PRO A 192 -3.76 -24.27 1.27
N ARG A 193 -3.22 -25.34 0.68
CA ARG A 193 -3.38 -25.68 -0.73
C ARG A 193 -3.67 -27.16 -0.88
N LEU A 194 -4.30 -27.49 -2.01
CA LEU A 194 -4.49 -28.89 -2.39
C LEU A 194 -3.12 -29.54 -2.65
N PRO A 195 -2.95 -30.82 -2.26
CA PRO A 195 -1.77 -31.62 -2.60
C PRO A 195 -1.44 -31.58 -4.09
N THR A 196 -0.18 -31.81 -4.43
CA THR A 196 0.33 -31.77 -5.81
C THR A 196 -0.44 -32.69 -6.76
N GLU A 197 -0.83 -33.85 -6.26
CA GLU A 197 -1.59 -34.90 -6.92
C GLU A 197 -3.00 -34.44 -7.31
N LEU A 198 -3.53 -33.42 -6.64
CA LEU A 198 -4.85 -32.84 -6.88
C LEU A 198 -4.79 -31.49 -7.62
N LYS A 199 -3.62 -31.08 -8.14
CA LYS A 199 -3.47 -29.83 -8.91
C LYS A 199 -4.20 -29.82 -10.26
N TRP A 200 -4.65 -30.99 -10.74
CA TRP A 200 -5.56 -31.09 -11.90
C TRP A 200 -6.96 -30.56 -11.60
N ALA A 201 -7.31 -30.40 -10.31
CA ALA A 201 -8.56 -29.80 -9.91
C ALA A 201 -8.73 -28.42 -10.54
N CYS A 202 -9.97 -28.05 -10.84
CA CYS A 202 -10.27 -26.75 -11.41
C CYS A 202 -9.68 -25.65 -10.51
N LYS A 203 -8.76 -24.83 -11.05
CA LYS A 203 -8.14 -23.71 -10.31
C LYS A 203 -9.19 -22.75 -9.71
N ARG A 204 -10.36 -22.66 -10.35
CA ARG A 204 -11.49 -21.81 -9.94
C ARG A 204 -12.29 -22.41 -8.78
N GLY A 205 -12.11 -23.69 -8.51
CA GLY A 205 -12.86 -24.47 -7.54
C GLY A 205 -14.26 -24.87 -8.01
N HIS A 206 -14.73 -25.99 -7.47
CA HIS A 206 -16.14 -26.37 -7.44
C HIS A 206 -16.52 -26.40 -5.96
N ASN A 207 -17.34 -25.44 -5.55
CA ASN A 207 -17.47 -25.11 -4.14
C ASN A 207 -18.88 -25.42 -3.64
N ILE A 208 -18.95 -26.10 -2.51
CA ILE A 208 -20.21 -26.28 -1.76
C ILE A 208 -20.61 -24.92 -1.17
N THR A 209 -21.90 -24.60 -1.13
CA THR A 209 -22.41 -23.37 -0.49
C THR A 209 -22.12 -23.35 1.02
N SER A 210 -22.06 -22.17 1.62
CA SER A 210 -21.60 -21.98 3.02
C SER A 210 -22.37 -22.83 4.03
N TYR A 211 -23.71 -22.79 4.00
CA TYR A 211 -24.55 -23.60 4.88
C TYR A 211 -24.35 -25.11 4.66
N LYS A 212 -24.42 -25.58 3.41
CA LYS A 212 -24.27 -27.01 3.08
C LYS A 212 -22.88 -27.52 3.47
N LEU A 213 -21.84 -26.70 3.30
CA LEU A 213 -20.49 -27.02 3.71
C LEU A 213 -20.43 -27.19 5.23
N ALA A 214 -21.01 -26.27 6.01
CA ALA A 214 -21.06 -26.40 7.46
C ALA A 214 -21.75 -27.69 7.95
N VAL A 215 -22.83 -28.13 7.28
CA VAL A 215 -23.50 -29.41 7.57
C VAL A 215 -22.56 -30.59 7.30
N VAL A 216 -21.89 -30.60 6.15
CA VAL A 216 -20.94 -31.65 5.78
C VAL A 216 -19.76 -31.69 6.77
N LEU A 217 -19.18 -30.53 7.10
CA LEU A 217 -18.09 -30.44 8.07
C LEU A 217 -18.51 -30.94 9.46
N SER A 218 -19.70 -30.56 9.94
CA SER A 218 -20.23 -31.02 11.24
C SER A 218 -20.35 -32.55 11.31
N LYS A 219 -20.82 -33.20 10.23
CA LYS A 219 -20.91 -34.67 10.13
C LYS A 219 -19.53 -35.33 10.04
N LEU A 220 -18.54 -34.66 9.46
CA LEU A 220 -17.17 -35.16 9.29
C LEU A 220 -16.26 -34.92 10.50
N SER A 221 -16.64 -34.05 11.43
CA SER A 221 -15.89 -33.84 12.68
C SER A 221 -15.85 -35.11 13.55
N ASN A 222 -16.92 -35.91 13.52
CA ASN A 222 -17.00 -37.24 14.16
C ASN A 222 -17.54 -38.25 13.14
N PRO A 223 -16.71 -38.64 12.16
CA PRO A 223 -17.16 -39.41 11.01
C PRO A 223 -17.46 -40.86 11.41
N PRO A 224 -18.52 -41.48 10.88
CA PRO A 224 -18.65 -42.95 10.92
C PRO A 224 -17.46 -43.65 10.26
N ARG A 225 -17.38 -44.98 10.44
CA ARG A 225 -16.22 -45.79 10.00
C ARG A 225 -15.88 -45.61 8.53
N GLU A 226 -16.86 -45.51 7.65
CA GLU A 226 -16.62 -45.34 6.22
C GLU A 226 -17.67 -44.45 5.58
N ILE A 227 -17.20 -43.38 4.94
CA ILE A 227 -18.01 -42.37 4.25
C ILE A 227 -17.59 -42.32 2.79
N ILE A 228 -18.58 -42.32 1.91
CA ILE A 228 -18.38 -42.14 0.47
C ILE A 228 -19.09 -40.86 0.05
N LEU A 229 -18.37 -39.99 -0.65
CA LEU A 229 -18.90 -38.73 -1.14
C LEU A 229 -18.83 -38.72 -2.66
N ASP A 230 -19.98 -38.89 -3.32
CA ASP A 230 -20.09 -38.95 -4.78
C ASP A 230 -20.43 -37.57 -5.37
N SER A 231 -19.70 -37.20 -6.42
CA SER A 231 -19.84 -35.90 -7.09
C SER A 231 -19.36 -35.97 -8.54
N GLU A 232 -19.94 -35.13 -9.40
CA GLU A 232 -19.48 -35.05 -10.80
C GLU A 232 -18.07 -34.44 -10.90
N LEU A 233 -17.77 -33.43 -10.08
CA LEU A 233 -16.50 -32.69 -10.07
C LEU A 233 -15.94 -32.58 -8.65
N LEU A 234 -14.61 -32.46 -8.54
CA LEU A 234 -13.93 -32.38 -7.25
C LEU A 234 -14.36 -31.13 -6.46
N LEU A 235 -14.97 -31.33 -5.30
CA LEU A 235 -15.42 -30.27 -4.39
C LEU A 235 -14.23 -29.65 -3.65
N THR A 236 -13.70 -28.53 -4.15
CA THR A 236 -12.37 -28.01 -3.78
C THR A 236 -12.29 -27.45 -2.36
N ASN A 237 -13.32 -26.75 -1.89
CA ASN A 237 -13.33 -26.20 -0.53
C ASN A 237 -13.40 -27.32 0.53
N LEU A 238 -14.21 -28.35 0.29
CA LEU A 238 -14.28 -29.53 1.15
C LEU A 238 -13.00 -30.37 1.09
N THR A 239 -12.49 -30.65 -0.11
CA THR A 239 -11.29 -31.48 -0.30
C THR A 239 -10.09 -30.84 0.40
N LEU A 240 -9.92 -29.52 0.26
CA LEU A 240 -8.85 -28.80 0.94
C LEU A 240 -8.98 -28.92 2.46
N TRP A 241 -10.18 -28.71 2.99
CA TRP A 241 -10.43 -28.85 4.41
C TRP A 241 -10.11 -30.27 4.92
N LEU A 242 -10.55 -31.31 4.21
CA LEU A 242 -10.25 -32.71 4.55
C LEU A 242 -8.75 -33.00 4.60
N THR A 243 -7.98 -32.49 3.63
CA THR A 243 -6.52 -32.68 3.61
C THR A 243 -5.80 -32.05 4.81
N TRP A 244 -6.43 -31.11 5.52
CA TRP A 244 -5.87 -30.41 6.67
C TRP A 244 -6.45 -30.83 8.02
N HIS A 245 -7.68 -31.32 8.05
CA HIS A 245 -8.44 -31.59 9.29
C HIS A 245 -8.86 -33.05 9.47
N PHE A 246 -8.91 -33.84 8.40
CA PHE A 246 -9.33 -35.22 8.54
C PHE A 246 -8.24 -36.06 9.22
N SER A 247 -8.60 -36.71 10.32
CA SER A 247 -7.77 -37.70 11.01
C SER A 247 -8.31 -39.08 10.65
N GLY A 248 -7.69 -39.74 9.67
CA GLY A 248 -8.08 -41.06 9.16
C GLY A 248 -7.51 -41.30 7.76
N ARG A 249 -8.05 -42.25 7.00
CA ARG A 249 -7.65 -42.49 5.60
C ARG A 249 -8.49 -41.67 4.62
N LEU A 250 -7.87 -40.73 3.91
CA LEU A 250 -8.52 -39.96 2.83
C LEU A 250 -8.15 -40.55 1.48
N ARG A 251 -9.15 -40.95 0.71
CA ARG A 251 -9.00 -41.48 -0.64
C ARG A 251 -9.77 -40.62 -1.64
N VAL A 252 -9.16 -40.28 -2.77
CA VAL A 252 -9.81 -39.58 -3.90
C VAL A 252 -9.74 -40.48 -5.12
N VAL A 253 -10.92 -40.88 -5.59
CA VAL A 253 -11.10 -41.76 -6.76
C VAL A 253 -11.74 -40.94 -7.87
N VAL A 254 -11.04 -40.83 -9.00
CA VAL A 254 -11.49 -40.06 -10.17
C VAL A 254 -11.69 -41.01 -11.34
N SER A 255 -12.92 -41.06 -11.87
CA SER A 255 -13.28 -41.96 -12.98
C SER A 255 -12.86 -43.42 -12.71
N GLY A 256 -13.01 -43.88 -11.47
CA GLY A 256 -12.63 -45.23 -11.03
C GLY A 256 -11.15 -45.42 -10.70
N SER A 257 -10.28 -44.45 -10.99
CA SER A 257 -8.84 -44.51 -10.66
C SER A 257 -8.55 -43.81 -9.34
N VAL A 258 -7.76 -44.43 -8.46
CA VAL A 258 -7.28 -43.76 -7.23
C VAL A 258 -6.21 -42.75 -7.61
N VAL A 259 -6.45 -41.47 -7.32
CA VAL A 259 -5.50 -40.37 -7.63
C VAL A 259 -4.79 -39.88 -6.36
N TYR A 260 -5.42 -40.04 -5.20
CA TYR A 260 -4.85 -39.68 -3.91
C TYR A 260 -5.31 -40.69 -2.87
N ASP A 261 -4.38 -41.19 -2.05
CA ASP A 261 -4.67 -42.12 -0.95
C ASP A 261 -3.63 -41.90 0.15
N ARG A 262 -4.04 -41.33 1.28
CA ARG A 262 -3.16 -41.02 2.40
C ARG A 262 -3.86 -41.29 3.73
N VAL A 263 -3.09 -41.83 4.67
CA VAL A 263 -3.46 -41.86 6.09
C VAL A 263 -3.01 -40.54 6.71
N LEU A 264 -3.98 -39.70 7.06
CA LEU A 264 -3.77 -38.34 7.56
C LEU A 264 -3.71 -38.26 9.08
N GLY A 265 -4.21 -39.28 9.79
CA GLY A 265 -4.17 -39.35 11.24
C GLY A 265 -4.43 -40.77 11.75
N GLN A 266 -4.68 -40.89 13.05
CA GLN A 266 -4.74 -42.17 13.76
C GLN A 266 -6.13 -42.82 13.78
N ALA A 267 -7.19 -42.12 13.36
CA ALA A 267 -8.52 -42.71 13.41
C ALA A 267 -8.70 -43.78 12.33
N ASP A 268 -9.46 -44.83 12.65
CA ASP A 268 -9.79 -45.92 11.73
C ASP A 268 -10.87 -45.55 10.70
N SER A 269 -11.31 -44.29 10.66
CA SER A 269 -12.32 -43.82 9.72
C SER A 269 -11.74 -43.61 8.32
N THR A 270 -12.53 -43.91 7.31
CA THR A 270 -12.17 -43.70 5.90
C THR A 270 -13.16 -42.75 5.24
N VAL A 271 -12.65 -41.75 4.52
CA VAL A 271 -13.44 -40.89 3.63
C VAL A 271 -12.96 -41.11 2.20
N GLU A 272 -13.85 -41.59 1.35
CA GLU A 272 -13.61 -41.77 -0.08
C GLU A 272 -14.39 -40.73 -0.89
N LEU A 273 -13.67 -39.80 -1.52
CA LEU A 273 -14.24 -38.84 -2.47
C LEU A 273 -14.27 -39.48 -3.86
N ARG A 274 -15.47 -39.77 -4.36
CA ARG A 274 -15.70 -40.27 -5.72
C ARG A 274 -16.04 -39.11 -6.64
N VAL A 275 -15.21 -38.93 -7.65
CA VAL A 275 -15.33 -37.87 -8.65
C VAL A 275 -15.52 -38.54 -10.01
N LYS A 276 -16.63 -38.26 -10.69
CA LYS A 276 -16.95 -38.96 -11.96
C LYS A 276 -15.97 -38.60 -13.09
N ARG A 277 -15.43 -37.38 -13.13
CA ARG A 277 -14.54 -36.92 -14.21
C ARG A 277 -13.45 -35.94 -13.76
N PHE A 278 -12.35 -35.93 -14.51
CA PHE A 278 -11.35 -34.87 -14.43
C PHE A 278 -11.91 -33.54 -14.97
N SER A 279 -11.45 -32.43 -14.41
CA SER A 279 -11.63 -31.12 -15.05
C SER A 279 -10.63 -31.02 -16.20
N SER A 280 -11.07 -30.88 -17.45
CA SER A 280 -10.13 -30.78 -18.56
C SER A 280 -9.37 -29.43 -18.48
N MET A 281 -8.05 -29.45 -18.65
CA MET A 281 -7.20 -28.24 -18.61
C MET A 281 -7.62 -27.18 -19.65
N GLY A 282 -8.28 -27.60 -20.74
CA GLY A 282 -8.90 -26.71 -21.72
C GLY A 282 -10.15 -26.00 -21.19
N GLU A 283 -10.96 -26.64 -20.34
CA GLU A 283 -12.19 -26.10 -19.76
C GLU A 283 -11.95 -25.10 -18.61
N ALA A 284 -10.86 -25.26 -17.84
CA ALA A 284 -10.43 -24.26 -16.86
C ALA A 284 -10.12 -22.90 -17.51
N GLY A 285 -9.64 -22.94 -18.76
CA GLY A 285 -9.45 -21.80 -19.66
C GLY A 285 -10.71 -21.31 -20.38
N GLN A 286 -11.88 -21.94 -20.23
CA GLN A 286 -13.09 -21.65 -21.02
C GLN A 286 -14.30 -21.14 -20.23
N GLY A 287 -14.16 -20.86 -18.93
CA GLY A 287 -15.23 -20.22 -18.18
C GLY A 287 -16.38 -21.14 -17.74
N ARG A 288 -16.45 -22.40 -18.21
CA ARG A 288 -17.38 -23.43 -17.72
C ARG A 288 -16.73 -24.82 -17.79
N CYS A 289 -16.77 -25.58 -16.71
CA CYS A 289 -16.61 -27.04 -16.78
C CYS A 289 -17.96 -27.56 -17.27
N GLN A 290 -18.10 -27.88 -18.56
CA GLN A 290 -19.41 -28.18 -19.14
C GLN A 290 -19.99 -29.44 -18.52
N ILE A 291 -20.92 -29.32 -17.58
CA ILE A 291 -21.81 -30.43 -17.17
C ILE A 291 -22.99 -30.38 -18.15
N LYS A 292 -23.29 -31.49 -18.83
CA LYS A 292 -24.48 -31.57 -19.68
C LYS A 292 -25.69 -31.26 -18.80
N HIS A 293 -26.49 -30.28 -19.18
CA HIS A 293 -27.57 -29.63 -18.41
C HIS A 293 -28.74 -30.55 -17.96
N SER A 294 -28.60 -31.88 -17.93
CA SER A 294 -29.69 -32.81 -17.68
C SER A 294 -29.79 -33.34 -16.25
N GLU A 295 -28.76 -33.19 -15.41
CA GLU A 295 -28.80 -33.59 -13.99
C GLU A 295 -28.26 -32.43 -13.13
N GLY A 296 -28.97 -32.04 -12.08
CA GLY A 296 -28.55 -30.96 -11.18
C GLY A 296 -27.15 -31.21 -10.62
N ASN A 297 -26.41 -30.15 -10.28
CA ASN A 297 -25.07 -30.26 -9.70
C ASN A 297 -25.15 -30.71 -8.25
N SER A 298 -25.55 -31.96 -8.04
CA SER A 298 -25.69 -32.54 -6.73
C SER A 298 -24.46 -33.33 -6.33
N PHE A 299 -24.24 -33.39 -5.03
CA PHE A 299 -23.33 -34.34 -4.41
C PHE A 299 -24.12 -35.14 -3.38
N GLU A 300 -23.72 -36.40 -3.20
CA GLU A 300 -24.32 -37.29 -2.22
C GLU A 300 -23.25 -37.79 -1.25
N MET A 301 -23.52 -37.64 0.04
CA MET A 301 -22.70 -38.18 1.12
C MET A 301 -23.41 -39.41 1.67
N MET A 302 -22.73 -40.55 1.63
CA MET A 302 -23.24 -41.86 2.07
C MET A 302 -22.36 -42.42 3.17
N GLU A 303 -22.96 -43.20 4.07
CA GLU A 303 -22.28 -44.02 5.07
C GLU A 303 -22.35 -45.49 4.64
N ASN A 304 -21.25 -46.23 4.77
CA ASN A 304 -21.28 -47.68 4.66
C ASN A 304 -21.61 -48.30 6.03
N VAL A 305 -22.81 -48.86 6.14
CA VAL A 305 -23.27 -49.58 7.33
C VAL A 305 -23.39 -51.06 7.00
N ALA A 306 -22.39 -51.85 7.41
CA ALA A 306 -22.35 -53.30 7.22
C ALA A 306 -22.46 -53.77 5.75
N GLY A 307 -21.98 -52.97 4.80
CA GLY A 307 -22.04 -53.26 3.36
C GLY A 307 -23.16 -52.51 2.63
N ASP A 308 -24.11 -51.91 3.36
CA ASP A 308 -25.19 -51.12 2.80
C ASP A 308 -24.85 -49.62 2.82
N LEU A 309 -24.94 -48.98 1.65
CA LEU A 309 -24.77 -47.54 1.53
C LEU A 309 -26.05 -46.82 1.92
N ARG A 310 -25.99 -46.02 2.99
CA ARG A 310 -27.10 -45.18 3.47
C ARG A 310 -26.81 -43.72 3.19
N SER A 311 -27.74 -43.03 2.53
CA SER A 311 -27.62 -41.59 2.27
C SER A 311 -27.68 -40.79 3.58
N LEU A 312 -26.63 -40.01 3.86
CA LEU A 312 -26.52 -39.15 5.03
C LEU A 312 -26.93 -37.71 4.75
N PHE A 313 -26.63 -37.24 3.54
CA PHE A 313 -26.91 -35.88 3.10
C PHE A 313 -26.75 -35.76 1.59
N THR A 314 -27.71 -35.10 0.94
CA THR A 314 -27.60 -34.70 -0.45
C THR A 314 -27.59 -33.19 -0.51
N GLY A 315 -26.64 -32.63 -1.24
CA GLY A 315 -26.51 -31.19 -1.43
C GLY A 315 -26.36 -30.85 -2.89
N GLU A 316 -26.39 -29.55 -3.17
CA GLU A 316 -26.00 -29.04 -4.49
C GLU A 316 -24.78 -28.16 -4.31
N TYR A 317 -23.95 -28.10 -5.33
CA TYR A 317 -22.76 -27.26 -5.39
C TYR A 317 -22.79 -26.41 -6.65
N ASP A 318 -22.09 -25.29 -6.60
CA ASP A 318 -22.08 -24.37 -7.72
C ASP A 318 -21.07 -24.80 -8.79
N ASN A 319 -21.57 -25.16 -9.98
CA ASN A 319 -20.74 -25.42 -11.15
C ASN A 319 -20.71 -24.26 -12.15
N ILE A 320 -21.68 -23.32 -12.06
CA ILE A 320 -21.85 -22.20 -13.01
C ILE A 320 -21.04 -20.99 -12.52
N GLN A 321 -20.64 -21.00 -11.25
CA GLN A 321 -19.93 -19.94 -10.56
C GLN A 321 -20.80 -18.70 -10.32
N THR A 322 -22.04 -18.93 -9.93
CA THR A 322 -22.94 -17.89 -9.40
C THR A 322 -22.51 -17.40 -8.02
N LEU A 323 -21.85 -18.25 -7.23
CA LEU A 323 -21.11 -17.86 -6.04
C LEU A 323 -19.91 -17.03 -6.48
N ARG A 324 -19.90 -15.74 -6.14
CA ARG A 324 -18.71 -14.87 -6.26
C ARG A 324 -17.60 -15.44 -5.37
N SER A 325 -16.84 -16.39 -5.92
CA SER A 325 -15.65 -16.96 -5.29
C SER A 325 -14.52 -15.96 -5.52
N GLU A 326 -14.32 -15.07 -4.56
CA GLU A 326 -13.27 -14.03 -4.55
C GLU A 326 -12.15 -14.49 -3.61
N PRO A 327 -11.09 -15.16 -4.12
CA PRO A 327 -10.00 -15.61 -3.27
C PRO A 327 -9.30 -14.40 -2.65
N ARG A 328 -9.04 -14.47 -1.34
CA ARG A 328 -8.36 -13.40 -0.57
C ARG A 328 -6.89 -13.67 -0.29
N VAL A 329 -6.41 -14.87 -0.62
CA VAL A 329 -4.99 -15.25 -0.52
C VAL A 329 -4.13 -14.40 -1.45
N ARG A 330 -2.88 -14.17 -1.06
CA ARG A 330 -1.89 -13.49 -1.92
C ARG A 330 -1.76 -14.20 -3.27
N THR A 331 -1.68 -13.43 -4.34
CA THR A 331 -1.57 -13.90 -5.73
C THR A 331 -0.20 -13.52 -6.31
N LYS A 332 0.18 -14.20 -7.39
CA LYS A 332 1.43 -13.86 -8.09
C LYS A 332 1.25 -12.53 -8.83
N LEU A 333 2.35 -11.78 -8.95
CA LEU A 333 2.39 -10.62 -9.83
C LEU A 333 1.87 -10.99 -11.23
N TYR A 334 1.07 -10.08 -11.79
CA TYR A 334 0.47 -10.21 -13.12
C TYR A 334 -0.53 -11.36 -13.28
N GLU A 335 -1.01 -11.98 -12.19
CA GLU A 335 -2.16 -12.87 -12.25
C GLU A 335 -3.46 -12.04 -12.32
N SER A 336 -4.18 -12.12 -13.43
CA SER A 336 -5.40 -11.34 -13.65
C SER A 336 -6.64 -12.02 -13.05
N PRO A 337 -7.47 -11.29 -12.28
CA PRO A 337 -8.73 -11.78 -11.75
C PRO A 337 -9.89 -11.63 -12.76
N PHE A 338 -9.70 -10.86 -13.83
CA PHE A 338 -10.74 -10.50 -14.78
C PHE A 338 -11.15 -11.68 -15.67
N ARG A 339 -12.41 -11.67 -16.12
CA ARG A 339 -13.01 -12.79 -16.86
C ARG A 339 -13.62 -12.32 -18.18
N TYR A 340 -13.30 -13.03 -19.25
CA TYR A 340 -13.82 -12.75 -20.59
C TYR A 340 -14.86 -13.80 -21.03
N PRO A 341 -15.89 -13.40 -21.81
CA PRO A 341 -16.80 -14.34 -22.48
C PRO A 341 -16.06 -15.30 -23.44
N GLN A 342 -16.68 -16.46 -23.68
CA GLN A 342 -16.15 -17.48 -24.60
C GLN A 342 -15.95 -16.91 -26.02
N GLY A 343 -14.82 -17.25 -26.64
CA GLY A 343 -14.43 -16.82 -27.99
C GLY A 343 -13.54 -15.58 -28.06
N CYS A 344 -13.62 -14.66 -27.09
CA CYS A 344 -12.83 -13.42 -27.07
C CYS A 344 -11.63 -13.45 -26.10
N ARG A 345 -11.61 -14.45 -25.20
CA ARG A 345 -10.72 -14.55 -24.04
C ARG A 345 -9.22 -14.37 -24.36
N LYS A 346 -8.62 -15.28 -25.13
CA LYS A 346 -7.17 -15.24 -25.39
C LYS A 346 -6.74 -13.95 -26.07
N ARG A 347 -7.56 -13.42 -26.99
CA ARG A 347 -7.23 -12.19 -27.73
C ARG A 347 -7.29 -10.97 -26.82
N MET A 348 -8.36 -10.82 -26.04
CA MET A 348 -8.53 -9.66 -25.16
C MET A 348 -7.54 -9.67 -23.99
N GLU A 349 -7.29 -10.83 -23.36
CA GLU A 349 -6.28 -10.98 -22.29
C GLU A 349 -4.89 -10.55 -22.79
N ILE A 350 -4.48 -11.01 -23.98
CA ILE A 350 -3.20 -10.61 -24.59
C ILE A 350 -3.16 -9.11 -24.89
N GLN A 351 -4.27 -8.54 -25.36
CA GLN A 351 -4.36 -7.11 -25.67
C GLN A 351 -4.28 -6.24 -24.43
N ALA A 352 -5.05 -6.56 -23.37
CA ALA A 352 -4.98 -5.84 -22.10
C ALA A 352 -3.59 -5.93 -21.47
N LEU A 353 -2.97 -7.12 -21.49
CA LEU A 353 -1.59 -7.33 -21.03
C LEU A 353 -0.59 -6.48 -21.79
N ARG A 354 -0.67 -6.48 -23.13
CA ARG A 354 0.21 -5.67 -23.98
C ARG A 354 0.00 -4.17 -23.76
N THR A 355 -1.24 -3.72 -23.64
CA THR A 355 -1.55 -2.32 -23.34
C THR A 355 -0.94 -1.89 -22.00
N GLY A 356 -1.10 -2.69 -20.93
CA GLY A 356 -0.46 -2.43 -19.64
C GLY A 356 1.07 -2.42 -19.72
N GLN A 357 1.66 -3.35 -20.49
CA GLN A 357 3.11 -3.42 -20.71
C GLN A 357 3.65 -2.19 -21.46
N GLU A 358 2.98 -1.75 -22.53
CA GLU A 358 3.39 -0.57 -23.30
C GLU A 358 3.22 0.73 -22.49
N LEU A 359 2.16 0.85 -21.69
CA LEU A 359 1.99 1.96 -20.75
C LEU A 359 3.13 2.01 -19.73
N LEU A 360 3.51 0.85 -19.17
CA LEU A 360 4.62 0.75 -18.23
C LEU A 360 5.96 1.09 -18.91
N ARG A 361 6.17 0.62 -20.14
CA ARG A 361 7.39 0.91 -20.92
C ARG A 361 7.50 2.40 -21.21
N TRP A 362 6.41 3.02 -21.66
CA TRP A 362 6.31 4.46 -21.86
C TRP A 362 6.65 5.20 -20.58
N PHE A 363 5.94 4.91 -19.48
CA PHE A 363 6.13 5.59 -18.19
C PHE A 363 7.58 5.49 -17.68
N CYS A 364 8.19 4.30 -17.74
CA CYS A 364 9.58 4.09 -17.33
C CYS A 364 10.59 4.85 -18.22
N SER A 365 10.24 5.10 -19.48
CA SER A 365 11.11 5.78 -20.45
C SER A 365 11.12 7.30 -20.32
N LEU A 366 10.15 7.87 -19.60
CA LEU A 366 9.97 9.32 -19.51
C LEU A 366 11.20 9.97 -18.84
N PRO A 367 11.79 11.02 -19.45
CA PRO A 367 12.82 11.83 -18.82
C PRO A 367 12.28 12.58 -17.61
N ILE A 368 13.13 12.74 -16.59
CA ILE A 368 12.78 13.49 -15.39
C ILE A 368 13.63 14.76 -15.25
N LYS A 369 12.99 15.84 -14.79
CA LYS A 369 13.64 17.07 -14.32
C LYS A 369 13.42 17.22 -12.81
N LYS A 370 14.41 17.81 -12.14
CA LYS A 370 14.35 18.10 -10.71
C LYS A 370 13.31 19.17 -10.46
N GLU A 371 12.43 18.95 -9.48
CA GLU A 371 11.50 19.97 -9.03
C GLU A 371 12.18 20.85 -7.97
N SER A 372 12.27 22.16 -8.25
CA SER A 372 12.96 23.10 -7.37
C SER A 372 12.14 23.49 -6.13
N MET A 373 10.81 23.37 -6.22
CA MET A 373 9.86 23.89 -5.22
C MET A 373 8.79 22.82 -4.87
N GLY A 374 8.98 22.09 -3.77
CA GLY A 374 7.98 21.12 -3.27
C GLY A 374 8.31 20.55 -1.90
N SER A 375 7.34 20.41 -0.99
CA SER A 375 7.57 19.86 0.38
C SER A 375 7.83 18.35 0.42
N ARG A 376 7.53 17.65 -0.67
CA ARG A 376 7.59 16.18 -0.77
C ARG A 376 8.55 15.78 -1.87
N LEU A 377 8.99 14.52 -1.83
CA LEU A 377 9.82 13.95 -2.88
C LEU A 377 9.00 13.82 -4.18
N SER A 378 9.33 14.66 -5.17
CA SER A 378 8.66 14.72 -6.46
C SER A 378 9.62 15.14 -7.57
N PHE A 379 9.26 14.77 -8.79
CA PHE A 379 10.01 15.07 -10.01
C PHE A 379 9.06 15.56 -11.09
N LYS A 380 9.55 16.45 -11.96
CA LYS A 380 8.83 16.81 -13.18
C LYS A 380 9.11 15.77 -14.25
N VAL A 381 8.07 15.33 -14.94
CA VAL A 381 8.16 14.34 -16.00
C VAL A 381 7.97 15.06 -17.34
N LEU A 382 8.83 14.77 -18.33
CA LEU A 382 8.75 15.38 -19.65
C LEU A 382 8.03 14.45 -20.62
N LEU A 383 6.95 14.93 -21.23
CA LEU A 383 6.17 14.18 -22.22
C LEU A 383 6.75 14.34 -23.64
N ALA A 384 7.46 15.44 -23.88
CA ALA A 384 8.32 15.64 -25.04
C ALA A 384 9.66 16.23 -24.56
N PRO A 385 10.80 15.56 -24.79
CA PRO A 385 12.10 16.16 -24.49
C PRO A 385 12.37 17.30 -25.48
N ASP A 386 12.63 18.51 -24.98
CA ASP A 386 13.14 19.61 -25.81
C ASP A 386 14.51 19.24 -26.42
N ASP A 387 14.86 19.91 -27.54
CA ASP A 387 16.08 19.73 -28.31
C ASP A 387 17.38 19.53 -27.48
N ALA A 388 18.36 18.89 -28.13
CA ALA A 388 19.63 18.33 -27.67
C ALA A 388 20.56 19.13 -26.70
N GLY A 389 20.15 20.28 -26.18
CA GLY A 389 20.89 21.12 -25.24
C GLY A 389 20.71 20.77 -23.76
N ASP A 390 19.56 20.19 -23.36
CA ASP A 390 19.27 19.80 -21.98
C ASP A 390 19.56 18.31 -21.81
N LYS A 391 20.79 17.94 -21.43
CA LYS A 391 21.15 16.55 -21.12
C LYS A 391 20.37 16.08 -19.89
N THR A 392 19.16 15.60 -20.10
CA THR A 392 18.43 14.80 -19.11
C THR A 392 19.15 13.46 -18.97
N ILE A 393 19.96 13.33 -17.91
CA ILE A 393 20.77 12.12 -17.65
C ILE A 393 19.91 11.01 -17.02
N GLU A 394 18.76 11.35 -16.41
CA GLU A 394 17.93 10.41 -15.63
C GLU A 394 16.50 10.30 -16.19
N ARG A 395 15.97 9.07 -16.15
CA ARG A 395 14.60 8.69 -16.52
C ARG A 395 13.86 8.14 -15.29
N VAL A 396 12.54 8.01 -15.39
CA VAL A 396 11.72 7.40 -14.31
C VAL A 396 12.29 6.05 -13.88
N VAL A 397 12.73 5.20 -14.82
CA VAL A 397 13.33 3.89 -14.52
C VAL A 397 14.56 3.94 -13.61
N ASP A 398 15.34 5.04 -13.64
CA ASP A 398 16.54 5.19 -12.80
C ASP A 398 16.19 5.40 -11.32
N LEU A 399 14.99 5.93 -11.03
CA LEU A 399 14.47 6.09 -9.68
C LEU A 399 13.97 4.76 -9.09
N LEU A 400 13.49 3.84 -9.93
CA LEU A 400 12.84 2.60 -9.48
C LEU A 400 13.84 1.62 -8.86
N GLY A 401 13.40 0.87 -7.85
CA GLY A 401 14.22 -0.12 -7.14
C GLY A 401 14.78 -1.22 -8.04
N ARG A 402 13.97 -1.70 -8.98
CA ARG A 402 14.33 -2.70 -9.99
C ARG A 402 13.53 -2.52 -11.28
N THR A 403 13.98 -3.18 -12.34
CA THR A 403 13.23 -3.25 -13.61
C THR A 403 12.06 -4.24 -13.46
N PRO A 404 10.81 -3.84 -13.77
CA PRO A 404 9.65 -4.74 -13.71
C PRO A 404 9.80 -5.96 -14.64
N GLN A 405 9.44 -7.15 -14.17
CA GLN A 405 9.47 -8.39 -14.94
C GLN A 405 8.50 -8.36 -16.12
N LEU A 406 7.39 -7.60 -16.02
CA LEU A 406 6.47 -7.40 -17.14
C LEU A 406 7.18 -6.83 -18.38
N LEU A 407 8.24 -6.03 -18.22
CA LEU A 407 8.99 -5.47 -19.35
C LEU A 407 9.96 -6.48 -19.98
N VAL A 408 10.38 -7.49 -19.22
CA VAL A 408 11.31 -8.55 -19.65
C VAL A 408 10.56 -9.71 -20.31
N ASN A 409 9.36 -10.02 -19.83
CA ASN A 409 8.56 -11.12 -20.35
C ASN A 409 8.09 -10.86 -21.78
N THR A 410 8.35 -11.82 -22.67
CA THR A 410 7.80 -11.83 -24.03
C THR A 410 6.33 -12.20 -23.99
N CYS A 411 5.45 -11.22 -24.18
CA CYS A 411 4.04 -11.48 -24.46
C CYS A 411 3.87 -11.79 -25.97
N GLY A 412 2.74 -12.34 -26.41
CA GLY A 412 2.53 -12.63 -27.85
C GLY A 412 2.70 -11.41 -28.75
N GLU A 413 3.07 -11.59 -30.02
CA GLU A 413 3.19 -10.50 -30.99
C GLU A 413 1.80 -10.05 -31.48
N LEU A 414 1.54 -8.74 -31.48
CA LEU A 414 0.33 -8.15 -32.07
C LEU A 414 0.59 -7.55 -33.46
N GLY A 415 1.83 -7.56 -33.95
CA GLY A 415 2.20 -7.14 -35.31
C GLY A 415 1.91 -5.68 -35.66
N ARG A 416 1.71 -4.80 -34.66
CA ARG A 416 1.38 -3.37 -34.85
C ARG A 416 2.25 -2.46 -33.98
N ASN A 417 2.51 -1.25 -34.47
CA ASN A 417 3.10 -0.17 -33.67
C ASN A 417 2.03 0.43 -32.75
N PHE A 418 2.39 0.69 -31.50
CA PHE A 418 1.49 1.30 -30.51
C PHE A 418 1.81 2.78 -30.34
N VAL A 419 0.79 3.63 -30.45
CA VAL A 419 0.88 5.03 -30.02
C VAL A 419 0.37 5.10 -28.59
N VAL A 420 1.29 5.17 -27.63
CA VAL A 420 0.95 5.13 -26.21
C VAL A 420 0.34 6.45 -25.74
N PHE A 421 1.00 7.57 -26.03
CA PHE A 421 0.58 8.91 -25.64
C PHE A 421 0.52 9.83 -26.86
N SER A 422 -0.53 10.64 -26.96
CA SER A 422 -0.63 11.72 -27.92
C SER A 422 -1.44 12.85 -27.32
N PRO A 423 -0.91 14.08 -27.22
CA PRO A 423 -1.72 15.22 -26.83
C PRO A 423 -2.85 15.41 -27.87
N PRO A 424 -4.07 15.73 -27.43
CA PRO A 424 -5.19 15.92 -28.33
C PRO A 424 -4.90 17.11 -29.24
N ARG A 425 -4.80 16.87 -30.55
CA ARG A 425 -4.86 17.94 -31.55
C ARG A 425 -6.30 18.46 -31.59
N GLU A 426 -6.49 19.77 -31.79
CA GLU A 426 -7.79 20.33 -32.16
C GLU A 426 -8.32 19.54 -33.37
N SER A 427 -9.25 18.61 -33.15
CA SER A 427 -9.84 17.80 -34.21
C SER A 427 -11.33 17.61 -33.95
N THR A 428 -12.12 18.00 -34.94
CA THR A 428 -13.59 18.01 -35.02
C THR A 428 -14.17 16.60 -35.25
N SER A 429 -14.07 15.68 -34.28
CA SER A 429 -14.90 14.47 -34.34
C SER A 429 -16.21 14.69 -33.56
N PRO A 430 -17.38 14.24 -34.07
CA PRO A 430 -18.68 14.45 -33.41
C PRO A 430 -18.75 13.86 -32.00
N GLU A 431 -18.07 12.73 -31.78
CA GLU A 431 -17.95 12.07 -30.47
C GLU A 431 -17.09 12.86 -29.48
N ARG A 432 -16.22 13.78 -29.94
CA ARG A 432 -15.44 14.68 -29.08
C ARG A 432 -16.14 16.01 -28.80
N GLN A 433 -17.03 16.47 -29.69
CA GLN A 433 -17.82 17.69 -29.49
C GLN A 433 -18.89 17.52 -28.41
N ALA A 434 -19.60 16.39 -28.39
CA ALA A 434 -20.60 16.10 -27.36
C ALA A 434 -20.05 16.10 -25.92
N PHE A 435 -18.74 15.89 -25.74
CA PHE A 435 -18.07 15.93 -24.43
C PHE A 435 -17.44 17.29 -24.10
N SER A 436 -17.11 18.12 -25.09
CA SER A 436 -16.73 19.53 -24.87
C SER A 436 -17.89 20.28 -24.22
N ASP A 437 -19.11 20.02 -24.71
CA ASP A 437 -20.34 20.63 -24.21
C ASP A 437 -20.67 20.25 -22.76
N ILE A 438 -20.12 19.13 -22.23
CA ILE A 438 -20.29 18.71 -20.83
C ILE A 438 -19.35 19.50 -19.90
N MET A 439 -18.15 19.87 -20.35
CA MET A 439 -17.19 20.67 -19.57
C MET A 439 -17.41 22.18 -19.70
N ASP A 440 -18.10 22.63 -20.76
CA ASP A 440 -18.44 24.04 -20.99
C ASP A 440 -19.69 24.51 -20.20
N MET A 441 -20.37 23.62 -19.47
CA MET A 441 -21.48 23.96 -18.59
C MET A 441 -20.98 24.29 -17.17
N ASP A 442 -20.77 25.59 -16.96
CA ASP A 442 -20.67 26.34 -15.70
C ASP A 442 -19.37 26.28 -14.86
N ASN A 443 -18.65 27.43 -14.86
CA ASN A 443 -17.80 27.98 -13.79
C ASN A 443 -16.40 27.39 -13.49
N VAL A 444 -15.66 26.89 -14.47
CA VAL A 444 -14.21 26.63 -14.30
C VAL A 444 -13.38 27.89 -14.61
N SER A 445 -13.65 28.99 -13.89
CA SER A 445 -12.86 30.23 -13.95
C SER A 445 -12.05 30.42 -12.66
N GLU A 446 -10.73 30.44 -12.81
CA GLU A 446 -9.72 31.04 -11.91
C GLU A 446 -9.44 30.47 -10.50
N PHE A 447 -10.02 29.35 -10.02
CA PHE A 447 -9.63 28.78 -8.70
C PHE A 447 -9.39 27.26 -8.56
N SER A 448 -9.35 26.46 -9.61
CA SER A 448 -9.39 24.98 -9.49
C SER A 448 -8.12 24.24 -9.96
N ARG A 449 -6.94 24.54 -9.36
CA ARG A 449 -5.85 23.53 -9.27
C ARG A 449 -6.20 22.34 -8.35
N VAL A 450 -7.36 22.40 -7.69
CA VAL A 450 -7.92 21.40 -6.77
C VAL A 450 -8.83 20.39 -7.51
N GLY A 451 -9.02 20.53 -8.83
CA GLY A 451 -10.10 19.88 -9.57
C GLY A 451 -9.93 18.38 -9.84
N ILE A 452 -8.75 17.89 -10.22
CA ILE A 452 -8.61 16.48 -10.66
C ILE A 452 -8.71 15.50 -9.49
N ASP A 453 -8.29 15.91 -8.29
CA ASP A 453 -8.44 15.07 -7.08
C ASP A 453 -9.90 14.93 -6.62
N ASN A 454 -10.77 15.88 -6.99
CA ASN A 454 -12.20 15.91 -6.64
C ASN A 454 -13.13 15.39 -7.76
N THR A 455 -12.60 15.07 -8.95
CA THR A 455 -13.38 14.41 -10.02
C THR A 455 -13.93 13.06 -9.56
N VAL A 456 -15.20 12.80 -9.87
CA VAL A 456 -15.85 11.52 -9.60
C VAL A 456 -15.07 10.42 -10.34
N PHE A 457 -14.92 9.23 -9.75
CA PHE A 457 -14.15 8.12 -10.31
C PHE A 457 -14.51 7.82 -11.78
N GLU A 458 -15.76 8.06 -12.19
CA GLU A 458 -16.28 7.82 -13.53
C GLU A 458 -15.69 8.77 -14.61
N GLU A 459 -15.19 9.96 -14.22
CA GLU A 459 -14.62 10.96 -15.15
C GLU A 459 -13.13 10.72 -15.44
N LYS A 460 -12.39 10.15 -14.48
CA LYS A 460 -10.94 9.94 -14.57
C LYS A 460 -10.53 9.06 -15.76
N PRO A 461 -11.18 7.91 -16.02
CA PRO A 461 -10.90 7.12 -17.22
C PRO A 461 -11.12 7.88 -18.52
N LEU A 462 -12.16 8.73 -18.59
CA LEU A 462 -12.49 9.49 -19.81
C LEU A 462 -11.37 10.49 -20.16
N ILE A 463 -10.78 11.14 -19.15
CA ILE A 463 -9.62 12.01 -19.34
C ILE A 463 -8.47 11.20 -19.95
N LEU A 464 -8.14 10.03 -19.40
CA LEU A 464 -7.03 9.22 -19.92
C LEU A 464 -7.26 8.75 -21.36
N LEU A 465 -8.47 8.35 -21.74
CA LEU A 465 -8.78 7.93 -23.11
C LEU A 465 -8.46 9.02 -24.14
N ARG A 466 -8.56 10.31 -23.77
CA ARG A 466 -8.21 11.44 -24.64
C ARG A 466 -6.72 11.56 -24.93
N TYR A 467 -5.87 11.18 -23.97
CA TYR A 467 -4.41 11.35 -24.05
C TYR A 467 -3.66 10.05 -24.38
N PHE A 468 -4.30 8.89 -24.18
CA PHE A 468 -3.70 7.57 -24.38
C PHE A 468 -4.44 6.79 -25.47
N PRO A 469 -4.09 6.98 -26.77
CA PRO A 469 -4.74 6.27 -27.88
C PRO A 469 -4.70 4.74 -27.74
N ILE A 470 -3.66 4.19 -27.12
CA ILE A 470 -3.58 2.75 -26.85
C ILE A 470 -4.73 2.22 -25.96
N LEU A 471 -5.24 3.04 -25.04
CA LEU A 471 -6.39 2.70 -24.20
C LEU A 471 -7.69 2.82 -25.00
N GLN A 472 -7.81 3.84 -25.85
CA GLN A 472 -8.94 3.98 -26.78
C GLN A 472 -9.04 2.78 -27.73
N ASP A 473 -7.93 2.40 -28.38
CA ASP A 473 -7.83 1.22 -29.25
C ASP A 473 -8.27 -0.07 -28.53
N LEU A 474 -7.91 -0.21 -27.25
CA LEU A 474 -8.26 -1.38 -26.45
C LEU A 474 -9.79 -1.44 -26.22
N ILE A 475 -10.40 -0.32 -25.81
CA ILE A 475 -11.84 -0.29 -25.55
C ILE A 475 -12.67 -0.41 -26.83
N ASP A 476 -12.17 0.08 -27.97
CA ASP A 476 -12.85 -0.06 -29.27
C ASP A 476 -12.83 -1.50 -29.74
N GLN A 477 -11.71 -2.21 -29.57
CA GLN A 477 -11.61 -3.63 -29.87
C GLN A 477 -12.47 -4.48 -28.92
N ALA A 478 -12.55 -4.09 -27.64
CA ALA A 478 -13.46 -4.70 -26.69
C ALA A 478 -14.94 -4.42 -27.07
N LYS A 479 -15.28 -3.22 -27.58
CA LYS A 479 -16.64 -2.87 -28.06
C LYS A 479 -17.09 -3.85 -29.14
N LEU A 480 -16.26 -4.07 -30.17
CA LEU A 480 -16.54 -5.00 -31.27
C LEU A 480 -16.81 -6.44 -30.81
N SER A 481 -16.23 -6.82 -29.67
CA SER A 481 -16.33 -8.15 -29.08
C SER A 481 -17.44 -8.25 -28.01
N CYS A 482 -18.03 -7.12 -27.61
CA CYS A 482 -19.01 -7.05 -26.53
C CYS A 482 -20.45 -7.15 -27.05
N LYS A 483 -21.31 -7.83 -26.29
CA LYS A 483 -22.74 -8.00 -26.61
C LYS A 483 -23.68 -7.33 -25.60
N CYS A 484 -23.16 -6.47 -24.71
CA CYS A 484 -24.00 -5.80 -23.72
C CYS A 484 -24.84 -4.67 -24.36
N GLY A 485 -25.94 -4.30 -23.70
CA GLY A 485 -26.85 -3.26 -24.19
C GLY A 485 -26.17 -1.90 -24.43
N ASN A 486 -25.13 -1.58 -23.65
CA ASN A 486 -24.36 -0.34 -23.77
C ASN A 486 -23.40 -0.31 -24.96
N CYS A 487 -22.98 -1.49 -25.48
CA CYS A 487 -22.14 -1.56 -26.68
C CYS A 487 -22.96 -1.77 -27.95
N ALA A 488 -24.18 -2.31 -27.82
CA ALA A 488 -25.11 -2.55 -28.93
C ALA A 488 -25.81 -1.27 -29.40
N LYS A 489 -25.98 -0.29 -28.51
CA LYS A 489 -26.37 1.08 -28.89
C LYS A 489 -25.11 1.78 -29.38
N ASP A 490 -25.15 2.38 -30.58
CA ASP A 490 -24.14 3.37 -31.01
C ASP A 490 -24.33 4.71 -30.28
N ASP A 491 -24.54 4.62 -28.97
CA ASP A 491 -24.60 5.78 -28.09
C ASP A 491 -23.16 6.27 -27.85
N PRO A 492 -22.84 7.53 -28.17
CA PRO A 492 -21.52 8.10 -27.89
C PRO A 492 -21.23 8.23 -26.39
N ALA A 493 -22.25 8.18 -25.52
CA ALA A 493 -22.07 8.22 -24.08
C ALA A 493 -21.51 6.89 -23.54
N PHE A 494 -20.20 6.85 -23.32
CA PHE A 494 -19.54 5.72 -22.68
C PHE A 494 -19.94 5.62 -21.19
N ILE A 495 -20.60 4.53 -20.80
CA ILE A 495 -20.93 4.22 -19.40
C ILE A 495 -19.98 3.12 -18.89
N TRP A 496 -19.29 3.37 -17.78
CA TRP A 496 -18.41 2.43 -17.08
C TRP A 496 -19.24 1.39 -16.29
N ASP A 497 -19.81 0.41 -16.99
CA ASP A 497 -20.50 -0.74 -16.37
C ASP A 497 -19.51 -1.90 -16.11
N GLU A 498 -19.43 -2.38 -14.87
CA GLU A 498 -18.59 -3.51 -14.46
C GLU A 498 -18.88 -4.80 -15.25
N HIS A 499 -20.08 -4.94 -15.82
CA HIS A 499 -20.49 -6.07 -16.65
C HIS A 499 -20.12 -5.89 -18.13
N CYS A 500 -19.52 -4.76 -18.50
CA CYS A 500 -19.08 -4.46 -19.86
C CYS A 500 -17.66 -4.98 -20.13
N LEU A 501 -17.44 -5.50 -21.34
CA LEU A 501 -16.13 -5.96 -21.77
C LEU A 501 -15.11 -4.82 -21.89
N ARG A 502 -15.57 -3.61 -22.24
CA ARG A 502 -14.72 -2.41 -22.32
C ARG A 502 -14.14 -2.05 -20.95
N TYR A 503 -15.00 -2.04 -19.93
CA TYR A 503 -14.60 -1.86 -18.53
C TYR A 503 -13.59 -2.94 -18.11
N THR A 504 -13.93 -4.22 -18.35
CA THR A 504 -13.06 -5.35 -17.98
C THR A 504 -11.67 -5.24 -18.58
N ALA A 505 -11.57 -4.96 -19.90
CA ALA A 505 -10.28 -4.84 -20.59
C ALA A 505 -9.47 -3.63 -20.11
N PHE A 506 -10.13 -2.49 -19.90
CA PHE A 506 -9.50 -1.29 -19.37
C PHE A 506 -8.92 -1.51 -17.97
N MET A 507 -9.73 -2.07 -17.07
CA MET A 507 -9.33 -2.33 -15.68
C MET A 507 -8.22 -3.38 -15.59
N GLU A 508 -8.24 -4.39 -16.47
CA GLU A 508 -7.15 -5.35 -16.56
C GLU A 508 -5.83 -4.71 -17.03
N ALA A 509 -5.88 -3.79 -18.01
CA ALA A 509 -4.68 -3.04 -18.41
C ALA A 509 -4.13 -2.16 -17.28
N MET A 510 -5.02 -1.51 -16.52
CA MET A 510 -4.66 -0.74 -15.32
C MET A 510 -4.04 -1.62 -14.22
N LEU A 511 -4.58 -2.82 -14.01
CA LEU A 511 -4.02 -3.81 -13.09
C LEU A 511 -2.59 -4.20 -13.47
N TYR A 512 -2.33 -4.52 -14.75
CA TYR A 512 -0.98 -4.87 -15.20
C TYR A 512 0.01 -3.70 -15.02
N PHE A 513 -0.42 -2.47 -15.29
CA PHE A 513 0.37 -1.28 -15.03
C PHE A 513 0.68 -1.11 -13.53
N ALA A 514 -0.33 -1.22 -12.67
CA ALA A 514 -0.18 -1.12 -11.21
C ALA A 514 0.72 -2.22 -10.63
N HIS A 515 0.56 -3.47 -11.06
CA HIS A 515 1.45 -4.57 -10.73
C HIS A 515 2.88 -4.31 -11.21
N GLY A 516 3.04 -3.69 -12.38
CA GLY A 516 4.33 -3.24 -12.90
C GLY A 516 5.04 -2.25 -11.99
N VAL A 517 4.30 -1.26 -11.49
CA VAL A 517 4.79 -0.27 -10.52
C VAL A 517 5.14 -0.92 -9.18
N ALA A 518 4.28 -1.80 -8.66
CA ALA A 518 4.53 -2.53 -7.41
C ALA A 518 5.77 -3.43 -7.51
N ASP A 519 5.93 -4.15 -8.63
CA ASP A 519 7.14 -4.92 -8.93
C ASP A 519 8.39 -4.03 -8.93
N ALA A 520 8.34 -2.86 -9.59
CA ALA A 520 9.47 -1.92 -9.64
C ALA A 520 9.92 -1.45 -8.24
N PHE A 521 8.98 -1.34 -7.32
CA PHE A 521 9.22 -0.95 -5.93
C PHE A 521 9.76 -2.07 -5.05
N GLY A 522 9.72 -3.32 -5.53
CA GLY A 522 10.25 -4.50 -4.83
C GLY A 522 9.20 -5.48 -4.33
N ALA A 523 7.90 -5.29 -4.62
CA ALA A 523 6.85 -6.22 -4.20
C ALA A 523 7.09 -7.63 -4.81
N PRO A 524 7.14 -8.71 -4.03
CA PRO A 524 7.33 -10.06 -4.57
C PRO A 524 6.04 -10.73 -5.06
N ASP A 525 4.90 -10.29 -4.54
CA ASP A 525 3.55 -10.81 -4.79
C ASP A 525 2.52 -9.67 -4.53
N ILE A 526 1.22 -9.97 -4.62
CA ILE A 526 0.13 -8.99 -4.49
C ILE A 526 -0.93 -9.52 -3.53
N SER A 527 -1.62 -8.64 -2.81
CA SER A 527 -2.74 -9.00 -1.94
C SER A 527 -3.92 -9.56 -2.76
N GLY A 528 -4.64 -10.57 -2.24
CA GLY A 528 -5.86 -11.07 -2.88
C GLY A 528 -7.03 -10.06 -2.86
N CYS A 529 -6.96 -9.01 -2.04
CA CYS A 529 -7.99 -7.96 -1.97
C CYS A 529 -7.89 -6.90 -3.07
N SER A 530 -6.77 -6.80 -3.78
CA SER A 530 -6.63 -5.81 -4.87
C SER A 530 -7.49 -6.14 -6.10
N ALA A 531 -7.88 -7.41 -6.23
CA ALA A 531 -8.44 -7.97 -7.45
C ALA A 531 -9.94 -7.72 -7.69
N ALA A 532 -10.73 -7.41 -6.65
CA ALA A 532 -12.21 -7.38 -6.76
C ALA A 532 -12.90 -6.19 -6.06
N THR A 533 -12.22 -5.48 -5.15
CA THR A 533 -12.87 -4.49 -4.27
C THR A 533 -12.35 -3.05 -4.38
N ALA A 534 -11.31 -2.79 -5.19
CA ALA A 534 -10.57 -1.53 -5.13
C ALA A 534 -10.28 -0.89 -6.51
N GLY A 535 -11.33 -0.56 -7.27
CA GLY A 535 -11.21 0.34 -8.42
C GLY A 535 -10.01 0.06 -9.34
N ASP A 536 -9.34 1.10 -9.80
CA ASP A 536 -8.19 1.04 -10.72
C ASP A 536 -6.86 0.67 -10.04
N SER A 537 -6.90 0.21 -8.79
CA SER A 537 -5.71 -0.10 -7.99
C SER A 537 -4.69 1.05 -7.89
N GLY A 538 -5.14 2.31 -8.09
CA GLY A 538 -4.30 3.52 -8.09
C GLY A 538 -3.55 3.82 -9.39
N ALA A 539 -3.77 3.06 -10.46
CA ALA A 539 -3.09 3.25 -11.75
C ALA A 539 -3.45 4.58 -12.43
N LEU A 540 -4.74 4.95 -12.41
CA LEU A 540 -5.24 6.15 -13.07
C LEU A 540 -4.59 7.39 -12.50
N LYS A 541 -4.46 7.48 -11.17
CA LYS A 541 -3.87 8.65 -10.51
C LYS A 541 -2.40 8.86 -10.91
N ILE A 542 -1.61 7.79 -11.07
CA ILE A 542 -0.23 7.91 -11.58
C ILE A 542 -0.21 8.46 -13.01
N LEU A 543 -1.06 7.91 -13.89
CA LEU A 543 -1.11 8.34 -15.29
C LEU A 543 -1.62 9.78 -15.42
N LEU A 544 -2.62 10.17 -14.61
CA LEU A 544 -3.13 11.54 -14.54
C LEU A 544 -2.06 12.51 -14.04
N ASP A 545 -1.35 12.18 -12.96
CA ASP A 545 -0.26 13.02 -12.43
C ASP A 545 0.85 13.21 -13.48
N ALA A 546 1.14 12.18 -14.28
CA ALA A 546 2.13 12.23 -15.34
C ALA A 546 1.73 13.14 -16.52
N ILE A 547 0.44 13.46 -16.69
CA ILE A 547 -0.07 14.34 -17.75
C ILE A 547 -0.69 15.64 -17.23
N ASP A 548 -0.65 15.87 -15.91
CA ASP A 548 -1.43 16.90 -15.22
C ASP A 548 -1.27 18.30 -15.84
N ASP A 549 -0.02 18.78 -16.01
CA ASP A 549 0.20 20.12 -16.57
C ASP A 549 -0.26 20.22 -18.04
N CYS A 550 -0.16 19.12 -18.80
CA CYS A 550 -0.63 19.03 -20.19
C CYS A 550 -2.17 19.05 -20.30
N VAL A 551 -2.88 18.58 -19.27
CA VAL A 551 -4.35 18.61 -19.24
C VAL A 551 -4.87 20.04 -19.15
N PHE A 552 -4.19 20.89 -18.38
CA PHE A 552 -4.56 22.29 -18.19
C PHE A 552 -4.00 23.21 -19.29
N ASP A 553 -2.81 22.90 -19.81
CA ASP A 553 -2.14 23.67 -20.86
C ASP A 553 -1.50 22.72 -21.87
N LEU A 554 -2.15 22.57 -23.04
CA LEU A 554 -1.67 21.69 -24.12
C LEU A 554 -0.29 22.09 -24.67
N SER A 555 0.16 23.33 -24.42
CA SER A 555 1.51 23.76 -24.78
C SER A 555 2.57 23.34 -23.76
N ASN A 556 2.16 22.93 -22.56
CA ASN A 556 3.04 22.50 -21.48
C ASN A 556 3.09 20.96 -21.41
N LEU A 557 4.01 20.37 -22.16
CA LEU A 557 4.23 18.91 -22.23
C LEU A 557 5.02 18.37 -21.03
N GLN A 558 4.55 18.71 -19.83
CA GLN A 558 5.13 18.29 -18.56
C GLN A 558 4.06 17.66 -17.66
N GLY A 559 4.50 16.91 -16.67
CA GLY A 559 3.67 16.39 -15.58
C GLY A 559 4.49 16.18 -14.32
N THR A 560 3.94 15.44 -13.37
CA THR A 560 4.56 15.20 -12.06
C THR A 560 4.65 13.71 -11.73
N LEU A 561 5.72 13.35 -11.04
CA LEU A 561 5.90 12.05 -10.40
C LEU A 561 6.06 12.29 -8.91
N GLN A 562 5.07 11.89 -8.12
CA GLN A 562 5.04 12.11 -6.68
C GLN A 562 5.23 10.82 -5.90
N TRP A 563 6.12 10.83 -4.90
CA TRP A 563 6.35 9.67 -4.02
C TRP A 563 5.05 9.14 -3.39
N HIS A 564 4.17 10.03 -2.93
CA HIS A 564 2.94 9.63 -2.22
C HIS A 564 1.94 8.93 -3.14
N THR A 565 1.75 9.43 -4.36
CA THR A 565 0.86 8.80 -5.35
C THR A 565 1.33 7.38 -5.64
N VAL A 566 2.62 7.22 -5.96
CA VAL A 566 3.16 5.91 -6.31
C VAL A 566 3.16 4.98 -5.10
N LEU A 567 3.52 5.46 -3.91
CA LEU A 567 3.44 4.70 -2.67
C LEU A 567 2.02 4.22 -2.39
N SER A 568 1.00 5.05 -2.60
CA SER A 568 -0.40 4.70 -2.41
C SER A 568 -0.83 3.55 -3.32
N THR A 569 -0.46 3.61 -4.61
CA THR A 569 -0.68 2.52 -5.57
C THR A 569 0.01 1.23 -5.11
N VAL A 570 1.29 1.31 -4.71
CA VAL A 570 2.03 0.11 -4.26
C VAL A 570 1.42 -0.48 -2.99
N CYS A 571 1.04 0.32 -2.00
CA CYS A 571 0.40 -0.15 -0.78
C CYS A 571 -0.96 -0.81 -1.05
N GLN A 572 -1.80 -0.22 -1.92
CA GLN A 572 -3.09 -0.82 -2.29
C GLN A 572 -2.93 -2.20 -2.91
N ASN A 573 -1.94 -2.37 -3.79
CA ASN A 573 -1.70 -3.65 -4.46
C ASN A 573 -0.98 -4.66 -3.55
N PHE A 574 0.15 -4.27 -2.96
CA PHE A 574 0.99 -5.18 -2.18
C PHE A 574 0.41 -5.50 -0.80
N LEU A 575 -0.03 -4.48 -0.06
CA LEU A 575 -0.60 -4.65 1.28
C LEU A 575 -2.09 -4.97 1.23
N GLY A 576 -2.83 -4.55 0.21
CA GLY A 576 -4.29 -4.71 0.17
C GLY A 576 -5.04 -3.71 1.05
N CYS A 577 -4.40 -2.60 1.43
CA CYS A 577 -5.02 -1.56 2.25
C CYS A 577 -5.77 -0.54 1.38
N PRO A 578 -6.69 0.26 1.94
CA PRO A 578 -7.29 1.40 1.24
C PRO A 578 -6.24 2.42 0.75
N PRO A 579 -6.59 3.28 -0.23
CA PRO A 579 -5.75 4.41 -0.63
C PRO A 579 -5.32 5.24 0.58
N LEU A 580 -4.07 5.73 0.55
CA LEU A 580 -3.48 6.43 1.70
C LEU A 580 -4.29 7.65 2.13
N ASP A 581 -4.91 8.36 1.19
CA ASP A 581 -5.71 9.56 1.45
C ASP A 581 -6.92 9.25 2.37
N LYS A 582 -7.50 8.05 2.22
CA LYS A 582 -8.56 7.53 3.10
C LYS A 582 -8.01 7.11 4.47
N LEU A 583 -6.79 6.58 4.51
CA LEU A 583 -6.16 6.14 5.76
C LEU A 583 -5.64 7.30 6.61
N THR A 584 -5.22 8.40 6.01
CA THR A 584 -4.74 9.57 6.73
C THR A 584 -5.86 10.51 7.16
N ASN A 585 -7.12 10.24 6.78
CA ASN A 585 -8.25 11.17 6.90
C ASN A 585 -7.82 12.57 6.45
N ALA A 586 -7.22 12.68 5.26
CA ALA A 586 -6.86 13.96 4.66
C ALA A 586 -8.10 14.76 4.21
N THR A 587 -9.19 14.71 4.98
CA THR A 587 -10.30 15.64 4.90
C THR A 587 -9.84 16.96 5.49
N ILE A 588 -9.53 17.94 4.63
CA ILE A 588 -9.85 19.39 4.72
C ILE A 588 -9.37 20.20 5.96
N ILE A 589 -9.08 19.57 7.10
CA ILE A 589 -8.79 20.22 8.39
C ILE A 589 -7.39 20.84 8.40
N ASP A 590 -6.43 20.30 7.61
CA ASP A 590 -5.13 20.95 7.41
C ASP A 590 -5.19 22.18 6.48
N ALA A 591 -6.34 22.46 5.87
CA ALA A 591 -6.57 23.62 5.00
C ALA A 591 -7.38 24.76 5.67
N HIS A 592 -7.87 24.57 6.91
CA HIS A 592 -8.73 25.54 7.61
C HIS A 592 -8.06 26.36 8.71
N VAL A 593 -6.74 26.29 8.85
CA VAL A 593 -6.04 27.33 9.63
C VAL A 593 -5.79 28.49 8.68
N ASP A 594 -6.17 29.71 9.07
CA ASP A 594 -6.00 31.00 8.37
C ASP A 594 -4.52 31.37 8.08
N ILE A 595 -3.74 30.42 7.60
CA ILE A 595 -2.32 30.52 7.28
C ILE A 595 -2.24 30.60 5.75
N PRO A 596 -1.63 31.67 5.19
CA PRO A 596 -1.48 31.82 3.75
C PRO A 596 -0.85 30.57 3.09
N LEU A 597 -1.44 30.11 1.98
CA LEU A 597 -1.05 28.92 1.20
C LEU A 597 0.46 28.72 0.93
N PRO A 598 1.32 29.75 0.78
CA PRO A 598 2.77 29.54 0.61
C PRO A 598 3.45 28.86 1.80
N PHE A 599 2.92 29.02 3.02
CA PHE A 599 3.49 28.44 4.25
C PHE A 599 3.10 26.96 4.40
N LEU A 600 1.86 26.59 4.05
CA LEU A 600 1.36 25.21 4.10
C LEU A 600 2.10 24.28 3.13
N GLN A 601 2.59 24.80 1.99
CA GLN A 601 3.43 24.04 1.06
C GLN A 601 4.81 23.68 1.63
N HIS A 602 5.23 24.23 2.76
CA HIS A 602 6.43 23.83 3.49
C HIS A 602 6.12 22.96 4.72
N LEU A 603 4.84 22.70 4.99
CA LEU A 603 4.35 22.00 6.18
C LEU A 603 3.70 20.62 5.90
N ARG A 604 3.77 20.10 4.67
CA ARG A 604 3.26 18.75 4.39
C ARG A 604 4.27 17.69 4.83
N THR A 605 3.86 16.81 5.74
CA THR A 605 4.63 15.65 6.18
C THR A 605 4.81 14.64 5.04
N THR A 606 5.85 13.81 5.14
CA THR A 606 6.14 12.74 4.18
C THR A 606 5.79 11.38 4.77
N ILE A 607 4.95 10.60 4.08
CA ILE A 607 4.67 9.21 4.45
C ILE A 607 5.92 8.36 4.16
N ILE A 608 6.41 7.69 5.19
CA ILE A 608 7.66 6.91 5.14
C ILE A 608 7.46 5.42 5.40
N ALA A 609 6.37 5.04 6.05
CA ALA A 609 6.04 3.63 6.24
C ALA A 609 4.53 3.42 6.32
N VAL A 610 4.10 2.25 5.89
CA VAL A 610 2.70 1.82 5.96
C VAL A 610 2.67 0.38 6.45
N GLN A 611 1.89 0.13 7.49
CA GLN A 611 1.65 -1.21 8.03
C GLN A 611 0.19 -1.58 7.78
N HIS A 612 -0.03 -2.84 7.41
CA HIS A 612 -1.36 -3.42 7.32
C HIS A 612 -1.33 -4.87 7.79
N GLY A 613 -1.79 -5.11 9.01
CA GLY A 613 -1.69 -6.42 9.65
C GLY A 613 -0.28 -6.74 10.11
N ASP A 614 0.21 -7.95 9.77
CA ASP A 614 1.57 -8.42 10.08
C ASP A 614 2.57 -8.18 8.94
N ILE A 615 2.25 -7.24 8.03
CA ILE A 615 3.12 -6.84 6.93
C ILE A 615 3.20 -5.32 6.87
N ALA A 616 4.38 -4.81 6.57
CA ALA A 616 4.62 -3.39 6.41
C ALA A 616 5.62 -3.11 5.29
N VAL A 617 5.60 -1.88 4.82
CA VAL A 617 6.58 -1.35 3.88
C VAL A 617 7.21 -0.09 4.44
N VAL A 618 8.52 0.05 4.25
CA VAL A 618 9.31 1.16 4.77
C VAL A 618 10.16 1.76 3.66
N ALA A 619 10.20 3.09 3.59
CA ALA A 619 11.09 3.81 2.70
C ALA A 619 12.55 3.65 3.17
N PRO A 620 13.46 3.10 2.35
CA PRO A 620 14.84 2.81 2.79
C PRO A 620 15.66 4.06 3.08
N TRP A 621 15.35 5.18 2.45
CA TRP A 621 16.11 6.43 2.57
C TRP A 621 15.85 7.18 3.89
N ILE A 622 15.00 6.66 4.79
CA ILE A 622 14.86 7.22 6.14
C ILE A 622 16.06 6.89 7.03
N ASP A 623 16.82 5.86 6.68
CA ASP A 623 18.04 5.50 7.39
C ASP A 623 19.14 6.50 7.04
N LEU A 624 19.29 7.52 7.90
CA LEU A 624 20.32 8.54 7.73
C LEU A 624 21.73 8.00 8.03
N THR A 625 21.88 6.79 8.58
CA THR A 625 23.21 6.20 8.84
C THR A 625 23.86 5.67 7.56
N GLU A 626 23.06 5.41 6.54
CA GLU A 626 23.49 4.89 5.25
C GLU A 626 23.66 5.99 4.18
N ARG A 627 24.42 5.69 3.13
CA ARG A 627 24.62 6.66 2.04
C ARG A 627 23.36 6.77 1.16
N LEU A 628 22.78 7.98 1.08
CA LEU A 628 21.61 8.24 0.26
C LEU A 628 21.93 8.38 -1.24
N SER A 629 20.98 7.96 -2.08
CA SER A 629 21.05 8.02 -3.55
C SER A 629 19.67 8.28 -4.14
N LEU A 630 19.59 9.06 -5.22
CA LEU A 630 18.35 9.21 -6.01
C LEU A 630 18.09 8.01 -6.90
N ARG A 631 19.15 7.33 -7.34
CA ARG A 631 18.97 6.07 -8.06
C ARG A 631 18.38 5.05 -7.12
N ARG A 632 17.32 4.37 -7.56
CA ARG A 632 16.59 3.36 -6.77
C ARG A 632 15.95 3.91 -5.49
N CYS A 633 15.65 5.21 -5.41
CA CYS A 633 14.98 5.78 -4.24
C CYS A 633 13.48 5.46 -4.19
N PHE A 634 12.87 5.11 -5.33
CA PHE A 634 11.48 4.64 -5.46
C PHE A 634 11.46 3.12 -5.27
N ARG A 635 11.72 2.69 -4.03
CA ARG A 635 11.68 1.29 -3.60
C ARG A 635 11.22 1.20 -2.15
N LEU A 636 10.78 0.01 -1.74
CA LEU A 636 10.37 -0.27 -0.38
C LEU A 636 11.14 -1.45 0.18
N GLU A 637 11.51 -1.33 1.45
CA GLU A 637 11.88 -2.50 2.25
C GLU A 637 10.60 -3.13 2.78
N VAL A 638 10.40 -4.38 2.41
CA VAL A 638 9.25 -5.18 2.80
C VAL A 638 9.56 -5.84 4.14
N VAL A 639 8.64 -5.68 5.07
CA VAL A 639 8.84 -6.03 6.47
C VAL A 639 7.72 -6.94 6.92
N GLN A 640 8.07 -8.05 7.55
CA GLN A 640 7.10 -8.92 8.20
C GLN A 640 7.13 -8.69 9.71
N GLY A 641 5.97 -8.32 10.25
CA GLY A 641 5.79 -7.91 11.64
C GLY A 641 5.18 -6.52 11.78
N ARG A 642 4.75 -6.22 13.00
CA ARG A 642 4.39 -4.88 13.43
C ARG A 642 5.62 -4.01 13.58
N LEU A 643 5.55 -2.83 13.00
CA LEU A 643 6.55 -1.78 13.14
C LEU A 643 6.58 -1.23 14.56
N GLY A 644 7.77 -0.84 14.99
CA GLY A 644 8.01 -0.13 16.23
C GLY A 644 9.39 0.50 16.23
N ILE A 645 9.73 1.14 17.34
CA ILE A 645 11.07 1.70 17.56
C ILE A 645 11.72 1.09 18.81
N PRO A 646 13.04 0.92 18.84
CA PRO A 646 13.75 0.43 20.03
C PRO A 646 13.68 1.47 21.16
N VAL A 647 13.24 1.02 22.33
CA VAL A 647 13.31 1.77 23.57
C VAL A 647 14.62 1.41 24.24
N GLN A 648 15.52 2.40 24.38
CA GLN A 648 16.76 2.24 25.13
C GLN A 648 16.45 2.18 26.64
N THR A 649 16.06 1.01 27.15
CA THR A 649 16.09 0.70 28.58
C THR A 649 17.25 -0.24 28.88
N THR A 650 17.88 -0.05 30.03
CA THR A 650 19.15 -0.67 30.45
C THR A 650 19.14 -2.19 30.54
N GLU A 651 17.98 -2.85 30.47
CA GLU A 651 17.87 -4.31 30.48
C GLU A 651 16.74 -4.72 29.52
N ASN A 652 17.09 -5.48 28.48
CA ASN A 652 16.26 -6.02 27.41
C ASN A 652 15.61 -4.98 26.46
N GLY A 653 16.02 -5.01 25.19
CA GLY A 653 15.52 -4.12 24.12
C GLY A 653 14.02 -4.26 23.89
N ARG A 654 13.23 -3.41 24.55
CA ARG A 654 11.78 -3.32 24.34
C ARG A 654 11.50 -2.47 23.11
N LEU A 655 10.50 -2.85 22.31
CA LEU A 655 10.04 -2.07 21.18
C LEU A 655 8.76 -1.29 21.56
N GLN A 656 8.72 0.01 21.28
CA GLN A 656 7.47 0.77 21.27
C GLN A 656 6.74 0.43 19.96
N ILE A 657 5.79 -0.50 20.03
CA ILE A 657 5.06 -1.01 18.86
C ILE A 657 3.98 -0.03 18.42
N VAL A 658 3.75 0.03 17.12
CA VAL A 658 2.50 0.56 16.58
C VAL A 658 1.34 -0.34 17.02
N ALA A 659 0.37 0.27 17.67
CA ALA A 659 -0.65 -0.47 18.40
C ALA A 659 -1.79 -0.97 17.48
N ARG A 660 -1.98 -0.34 16.32
CA ARG A 660 -3.08 -0.62 15.39
C ARG A 660 -2.60 -1.54 14.25
N ASP A 661 -3.52 -2.30 13.69
CA ASP A 661 -3.20 -3.24 12.61
C ASP A 661 -2.90 -2.50 11.30
N THR A 662 -3.66 -1.44 11.02
CA THR A 662 -3.38 -0.52 9.91
C THR A 662 -2.80 0.77 10.45
N SER A 663 -1.65 1.19 9.93
CA SER A 663 -1.05 2.46 10.28
C SER A 663 -0.25 3.09 9.14
N VAL A 664 -0.21 4.41 9.14
CA VAL A 664 0.60 5.25 8.27
C VAL A 664 1.55 6.04 9.17
N ILE A 665 2.86 5.91 8.91
CA ILE A 665 3.90 6.64 9.64
C ILE A 665 4.41 7.76 8.75
N GLU A 666 4.36 8.97 9.29
CA GLU A 666 4.80 10.20 8.65
C GLU A 666 5.98 10.82 9.39
N THR A 667 6.79 11.61 8.69
CA THR A 667 7.83 12.42 9.33
C THR A 667 7.24 13.63 10.07
N GLN A 668 7.96 14.10 11.08
CA GLN A 668 7.71 15.41 11.69
C GLN A 668 8.69 16.44 11.14
N HIS A 669 8.23 17.69 11.03
CA HIS A 669 9.04 18.82 10.58
C HIS A 669 10.28 19.03 11.41
N THR A 670 11.34 19.44 10.73
CA THR A 670 12.56 19.92 11.38
C THR A 670 12.24 21.16 12.22
N GLU A 671 12.71 21.15 13.46
CA GLU A 671 12.51 22.24 14.41
C GLU A 671 13.05 23.57 13.86
N ASP A 672 12.27 24.65 14.02
CA ASP A 672 12.68 25.99 13.61
C ASP A 672 13.63 26.60 14.64
N ILE A 673 14.72 27.16 14.15
CA ILE A 673 15.80 27.77 14.95
C ILE A 673 16.03 29.23 14.57
N SER A 674 15.12 29.83 13.79
CA SER A 674 15.31 31.17 13.23
C SER A 674 15.59 32.23 14.30
N ASP A 675 14.99 32.10 15.48
CA ASP A 675 15.22 33.03 16.60
C ASP A 675 16.63 32.85 17.20
N TYR A 676 17.07 31.61 17.37
CA TYR A 676 18.41 31.30 17.86
C TYR A 676 19.48 31.77 16.87
N GLU A 677 19.28 31.53 15.56
CA GLU A 677 20.19 31.98 14.49
C GLU A 677 20.30 33.51 14.45
N GLN A 678 19.19 34.24 14.69
CA GLN A 678 19.20 35.70 14.72
C GLN A 678 19.99 36.27 15.90
N LEU A 679 19.88 35.63 17.07
CA LEU A 679 20.59 36.04 18.29
C LEU A 679 22.07 35.63 18.28
N PHE A 680 22.37 34.45 17.75
CA PHE A 680 23.71 33.84 17.78
C PHE A 680 24.24 33.61 16.35
N LYS A 681 24.58 34.72 15.68
CA LYS A 681 25.09 34.69 14.30
C LYS A 681 26.44 34.00 14.19
N MET A 682 26.64 33.31 13.08
CA MET A 682 27.95 32.74 12.78
C MET A 682 28.96 33.81 12.36
N PRO A 683 30.25 33.65 12.75
CA PRO A 683 31.31 34.50 12.26
C PRO A 683 31.47 34.39 10.74
N VAL A 684 31.49 35.53 10.07
CA VAL A 684 31.67 35.64 8.61
C VAL A 684 33.15 35.85 8.29
N ARG A 685 33.67 35.12 7.30
CA ARG A 685 35.03 35.26 6.75
C ARG A 685 34.97 36.01 5.42
N ASP A 686 35.74 37.07 5.29
CA ASP A 686 35.74 37.93 4.10
C ASP A 686 36.64 37.40 2.97
N GLY A 687 36.36 37.86 1.75
CA GLY A 687 37.11 37.53 0.55
C GLY A 687 38.60 37.86 0.68
N GLY A 688 39.45 36.92 0.28
CA GLY A 688 40.91 36.98 0.47
C GLY A 688 41.42 36.28 1.73
N SER A 689 40.54 35.85 2.64
CA SER A 689 40.95 35.05 3.80
C SER A 689 41.36 33.63 3.37
N GLU A 690 42.44 33.11 3.95
CA GLU A 690 42.75 31.68 3.90
C GLU A 690 41.84 30.92 4.87
N ILE A 691 41.28 29.81 4.40
CA ILE A 691 40.47 28.90 5.20
C ILE A 691 41.03 27.48 5.11
N GLN A 692 41.05 26.81 6.25
CA GLN A 692 41.46 25.41 6.37
C GLN A 692 40.31 24.57 6.95
N LEU A 693 39.95 23.51 6.26
CA LEU A 693 38.92 22.57 6.65
C LEU A 693 39.54 21.39 7.41
N THR A 694 39.21 21.28 8.69
CA THR A 694 39.52 20.10 9.50
C THR A 694 38.44 19.03 9.40
N ALA A 695 38.79 17.78 9.73
CA ALA A 695 37.82 16.71 9.95
C ALA A 695 36.93 17.04 11.16
N ASP A 696 35.64 16.88 11.00
CA ASP A 696 34.68 17.07 12.08
C ASP A 696 34.64 15.81 12.95
N LYS A 697 35.15 15.91 14.19
CA LYS A 697 35.17 14.79 15.15
C LYS A 697 34.01 14.83 16.15
N CYS A 698 32.98 15.65 15.92
CA CYS A 698 31.86 15.77 16.84
C CYS A 698 31.13 14.43 16.99
N ASN A 699 30.80 14.06 18.22
CA ASN A 699 29.99 12.87 18.47
C ASN A 699 28.52 13.16 18.15
N VAL A 700 27.90 12.26 17.36
CA VAL A 700 26.47 12.35 17.03
C VAL A 700 25.71 11.30 17.83
N ARG A 701 24.66 11.73 18.52
CA ARG A 701 23.67 10.86 19.14
C ARG A 701 22.33 11.12 18.49
N TYR A 702 21.50 10.09 18.43
CA TYR A 702 20.16 10.22 17.92
C TYR A 702 19.22 9.28 18.67
N ASP A 703 17.99 9.73 18.83
CA ASP A 703 16.91 8.98 19.44
C ASP A 703 15.61 9.24 18.68
N PHE A 704 14.67 8.31 18.85
CA PHE A 704 13.43 8.29 18.10
C PHE A 704 12.25 8.14 19.04
N MET A 705 11.12 8.72 18.65
CA MET A 705 9.83 8.52 19.29
C MET A 705 8.75 8.35 18.23
N LEU A 706 7.84 7.40 18.43
CA LEU A 706 6.63 7.27 17.62
C LEU A 706 5.45 7.83 18.42
N MET A 707 4.76 8.82 17.84
CA MET A 707 3.61 9.46 18.44
C MET A 707 2.35 9.20 17.62
N SER A 708 1.32 8.63 18.25
CA SER A 708 0.00 8.48 17.62
C SER A 708 -0.67 9.86 17.51
N VAL A 709 -1.07 10.26 16.31
CA VAL A 709 -1.76 11.54 16.07
C VAL A 709 -3.21 11.37 15.59
N ALA A 710 -3.56 10.18 15.11
CA ALA A 710 -4.93 9.78 14.80
C ALA A 710 -5.09 8.27 15.02
N SER A 711 -6.27 7.73 14.68
CA SER A 711 -6.58 6.29 14.78
C SER A 711 -5.63 5.41 13.95
N THR A 712 -5.19 5.89 12.80
CA THR A 712 -4.35 5.17 11.83
C THR A 712 -3.05 5.92 11.51
N ARG A 713 -2.81 7.10 12.09
CA ARG A 713 -1.69 7.98 11.73
C ARG A 713 -0.72 8.15 12.89
N TYR A 714 0.56 7.96 12.59
CA TYR A 714 1.68 8.11 13.51
C TYR A 714 2.69 9.11 12.95
N LYS A 715 3.37 9.83 13.84
CA LYS A 715 4.50 10.68 13.51
C LYS A 715 5.78 10.13 14.09
N LEU A 716 6.80 10.02 13.26
CA LEU A 716 8.16 9.73 13.64
C LEU A 716 8.86 11.04 14.04
N LEU A 717 9.23 11.11 15.31
CA LEU A 717 10.05 12.16 15.89
C LEU A 717 11.49 11.65 15.94
N MET A 718 12.40 12.25 15.17
CA MET A 718 13.83 11.98 15.23
C MET A 718 14.54 13.15 15.89
N ARG A 719 15.14 12.92 17.06
CA ARG A 719 16.00 13.90 17.72
C ARG A 719 17.45 13.56 17.42
N VAL A 720 18.22 14.57 17.04
CA VAL A 720 19.67 14.47 16.89
C VAL A 720 20.28 15.38 17.93
N SER A 721 21.32 14.89 18.61
CA SER A 721 22.08 15.65 19.58
C SER A 721 23.58 15.57 19.28
N SER A 722 24.26 16.68 19.46
CA SER A 722 25.71 16.83 19.42
C SER A 722 26.22 17.21 20.81
N GLU A 723 27.41 17.79 20.91
CA GLU A 723 28.02 18.19 22.20
C GLU A 723 27.27 19.33 22.87
N SER A 724 26.82 20.33 22.10
CA SER A 724 26.17 21.53 22.66
C SER A 724 24.77 21.81 22.13
N HIS A 725 24.30 21.06 21.12
CA HIS A 725 22.98 21.27 20.52
C HIS A 725 22.16 19.97 20.45
N SER A 726 20.84 20.14 20.43
CA SER A 726 19.88 19.07 20.18
C SER A 726 18.74 19.63 19.36
N ARG A 727 18.29 18.90 18.34
CA ARG A 727 17.27 19.37 17.41
C ARG A 727 16.43 18.25 16.84
N MET A 728 15.15 18.51 16.62
CA MET A 728 14.28 17.61 15.85
C MET A 728 14.57 17.73 14.35
N ILE A 729 14.76 16.60 13.68
CA ILE A 729 15.10 16.51 12.25
C ILE A 729 14.02 15.75 11.49
N ASP A 730 13.65 16.25 10.31
CA ASP A 730 12.85 15.50 9.35
C ASP A 730 13.79 14.67 8.46
N PRO A 731 13.83 13.33 8.59
CA PRO A 731 14.73 12.50 7.80
C PRO A 731 14.42 12.53 6.29
N SER A 732 13.17 12.82 5.89
CA SER A 732 12.80 12.92 4.47
C SER A 732 13.41 14.12 3.75
N ARG A 733 13.81 15.15 4.50
CA ARG A 733 14.45 16.33 3.91
C ARG A 733 15.80 16.01 3.29
N ALA A 734 16.53 15.00 3.77
CA ALA A 734 17.83 14.63 3.21
C ALA A 734 17.69 14.17 1.75
N ILE A 735 16.79 13.22 1.47
CA ILE A 735 16.54 12.72 0.12
C ILE A 735 15.91 13.80 -0.78
N LEU A 736 15.04 14.63 -0.22
CA LEU A 736 14.41 15.75 -0.93
C LEU A 736 15.44 16.80 -1.37
N LYS A 737 16.41 17.12 -0.50
CA LYS A 737 17.49 18.06 -0.81
C LYS A 737 18.48 17.50 -1.82
N LEU A 738 18.70 16.19 -1.79
CA LEU A 738 19.43 15.48 -2.84
C LEU A 738 18.70 15.62 -4.19
N ALA A 739 17.37 15.42 -4.20
CA ALA A 739 16.54 15.49 -5.40
C ALA A 739 16.54 16.89 -6.03
N ARG A 740 16.59 17.94 -5.21
CA ARG A 740 16.70 19.34 -5.65
C ARG A 740 18.08 19.74 -6.21
N GLY A 741 19.07 18.85 -6.14
CA GLY A 741 20.39 19.13 -6.71
C GLY A 741 21.29 19.99 -5.82
N ILE A 742 21.20 19.87 -4.49
CA ILE A 742 22.34 20.25 -3.64
C ILE A 742 23.46 19.22 -3.95
N HIS A 743 24.29 19.57 -4.94
CA HIS A 743 25.19 18.63 -5.60
C HIS A 743 26.36 18.20 -4.69
N TYR A 744 26.67 16.91 -4.75
CA TYR A 744 28.04 16.42 -4.57
C TYR A 744 28.86 16.92 -5.76
N LEU A 745 29.41 18.13 -5.64
CA LEU A 745 30.33 18.61 -6.64
C LEU A 745 31.54 17.65 -6.66
N ARG A 746 32.05 17.37 -7.86
CA ARG A 746 33.25 16.57 -8.07
C ARG A 746 34.24 17.39 -8.87
N CYS A 747 35.52 17.32 -8.49
CA CYS A 747 36.59 17.81 -9.33
C CYS A 747 37.67 16.74 -9.48
N ASN A 748 38.45 16.84 -10.55
CA ASN A 748 39.58 15.94 -10.79
C ASN A 748 40.84 16.34 -10.00
N HIS A 749 40.78 17.42 -9.21
CA HIS A 749 41.88 17.83 -8.34
C HIS A 749 41.92 16.98 -7.07
N SER A 750 43.13 16.75 -6.54
CA SER A 750 43.30 16.19 -5.19
C SER A 750 42.52 17.02 -4.17
N SER A 751 41.88 16.36 -3.20
CA SER A 751 41.08 17.01 -2.15
C SER A 751 41.94 17.98 -1.32
N ASN A 752 42.02 19.24 -1.76
CA ASN A 752 42.72 20.28 -1.03
C ASN A 752 41.77 20.88 0.00
N ARG A 753 42.15 20.76 1.28
CA ARG A 753 41.41 21.26 2.45
C ARG A 753 41.77 22.70 2.81
N VAL A 754 42.71 23.30 2.07
CA VAL A 754 43.12 24.70 2.22
C VAL A 754 42.73 25.45 0.95
N GLY A 755 42.19 26.66 1.12
CA GLY A 755 41.78 27.50 0.00
C GLY A 755 41.62 28.95 0.41
N THR A 756 41.60 29.84 -0.58
CA THR A 756 41.40 31.28 -0.38
C THR A 756 39.99 31.66 -0.85
N ILE A 757 39.27 32.41 -0.03
CA ILE A 757 37.92 32.86 -0.39
C ILE A 757 38.02 33.83 -1.59
N PRO A 758 37.27 33.62 -2.69
CA PRO A 758 37.26 34.54 -3.83
C PRO A 758 36.91 35.98 -3.40
N ARG A 759 37.57 36.97 -4.01
CA ARG A 759 37.29 38.39 -3.74
C ARG A 759 35.82 38.71 -4.09
N GLY A 760 35.14 39.45 -3.21
CA GLY A 760 33.72 39.77 -3.36
C GLY A 760 32.76 38.70 -2.82
N ARG A 761 33.27 37.68 -2.12
CA ARG A 761 32.44 36.71 -1.38
C ARG A 761 32.76 36.71 0.10
N SER A 762 31.80 36.25 0.87
CA SER A 762 31.96 35.96 2.28
C SER A 762 31.50 34.54 2.58
N VAL A 763 32.10 33.91 3.60
CA VAL A 763 31.86 32.50 3.95
C VAL A 763 31.57 32.36 5.43
N GLU A 764 30.57 31.56 5.77
CA GLU A 764 30.33 31.07 7.14
C GLU A 764 30.82 29.62 7.21
N LEU A 765 31.71 29.32 8.16
CA LEU A 765 32.25 27.98 8.39
C LEU A 765 31.56 27.32 9.58
N TYR A 766 31.06 26.11 9.40
CA TYR A 766 30.34 25.37 10.45
C TYR A 766 30.97 24.01 10.70
N ARG A 767 31.17 23.67 11.97
CA ARG A 767 31.26 22.27 12.42
C ARG A 767 29.87 21.65 12.45
N PHE A 768 29.79 20.33 12.56
CA PHE A 768 28.53 19.61 12.68
C PHE A 768 27.70 20.09 13.88
N ASP A 769 28.35 20.30 15.03
CA ASP A 769 27.71 20.82 16.24
C ASP A 769 27.04 22.18 15.99
N GLU A 770 27.75 23.11 15.36
CA GLU A 770 27.22 24.43 15.00
C GLU A 770 26.15 24.33 13.91
N ALA A 771 26.32 23.41 12.96
CA ALA A 771 25.34 23.21 11.91
C ALA A 771 24.01 22.72 12.50
N LEU A 772 24.05 21.82 13.49
CA LEU A 772 22.83 21.34 14.14
C LEU A 772 22.03 22.49 14.79
N GLY A 773 22.72 23.40 15.49
CA GLY A 773 22.10 24.51 16.22
C GLY A 773 21.81 25.79 15.44
N ARG A 774 22.55 26.06 14.36
CA ARG A 774 22.56 27.36 13.67
C ARG A 774 22.31 27.27 12.16
N TRP A 775 22.22 26.06 11.61
CA TRP A 775 21.94 25.84 10.18
C TRP A 775 20.44 25.79 9.92
N GLY A 776 19.85 26.95 9.64
CA GLY A 776 18.41 27.14 9.46
C GLY A 776 18.01 27.57 8.06
N VAL A 777 16.72 27.40 7.75
CA VAL A 777 16.07 28.08 6.61
C VAL A 777 15.80 29.51 7.07
N PRO A 778 16.17 30.57 6.31
CA PRO A 778 15.84 31.92 6.71
C PRO A 778 14.32 32.05 6.89
N ALA A 779 13.86 32.49 8.07
CA ALA A 779 12.50 32.95 8.23
C ALA A 779 12.20 33.98 7.12
N LEU A 780 11.20 33.70 6.29
CA LEU A 780 10.58 34.71 5.45
C LEU A 780 9.98 35.74 6.42
N LYS A 781 10.70 36.83 6.68
CA LYS A 781 10.07 38.03 7.23
C LYS A 781 9.01 38.43 6.21
N LEU A 782 7.74 38.11 6.47
CA LEU A 782 6.64 38.87 5.90
C LEU A 782 7.00 40.33 6.17
N ALA A 783 6.98 41.16 5.14
CA ALA A 783 7.15 42.59 5.31
C ALA A 783 6.04 43.07 6.27
N GLU A 784 6.38 43.19 7.55
CA GLU A 784 5.57 43.91 8.52
C GLU A 784 5.45 45.34 7.99
N GLY A 785 4.21 45.75 7.71
CA GLY A 785 3.83 47.14 7.57
C GLY A 785 4.03 47.77 6.18
N VAL A 786 3.09 47.51 5.27
CA VAL A 786 2.48 48.62 4.50
C VAL A 786 0.99 48.34 4.37
N VAL A 787 0.23 48.69 5.41
CA VAL A 787 -1.17 49.08 5.20
C VAL A 787 -1.10 50.38 4.42
N PRO A 788 -1.62 50.47 3.18
CA PRO A 788 -1.73 51.76 2.53
C PRO A 788 -2.83 52.53 3.25
N SER A 789 -2.44 53.41 4.18
CA SER A 789 -3.34 54.41 4.70
C SER A 789 -3.80 55.27 3.53
N GLU A 790 -5.10 55.27 3.26
CA GLU A 790 -5.74 56.24 2.39
C GLU A 790 -5.34 57.65 2.84
N ARG A 791 -4.52 58.31 2.02
CA ARG A 791 -4.44 59.78 1.80
C ARG A 791 -3.03 60.13 1.34
N THR A 792 -2.79 60.07 0.04
CA THR A 792 -2.19 61.18 -0.73
C THR A 792 -2.09 60.78 -2.19
N ARG A 793 -3.05 61.26 -3.00
CA ARG A 793 -2.82 61.51 -4.42
C ARG A 793 -1.75 62.59 -4.50
N THR A 794 -0.57 62.29 -5.03
CA THR A 794 0.11 63.12 -6.04
C THR A 794 1.47 62.55 -6.46
N THR A 795 1.75 62.73 -7.75
CA THR A 795 3.03 62.65 -8.45
C THR A 795 3.72 61.29 -8.60
N ARG A 796 3.49 60.69 -9.79
CA ARG A 796 4.47 59.86 -10.50
C ARG A 796 5.83 60.57 -10.53
N SER A 797 6.79 60.09 -9.75
CA SER A 797 8.20 60.38 -10.00
C SER A 797 9.04 59.14 -9.72
N LYS A 798 10.10 59.02 -10.51
CA LYS A 798 10.99 57.88 -10.71
C LYS A 798 11.58 57.33 -9.40
N ALA A 799 10.97 56.30 -8.81
CA ALA A 799 11.64 55.44 -7.85
C ALA A 799 12.41 54.34 -8.60
N LYS A 800 13.65 54.67 -8.98
CA LYS A 800 14.66 53.66 -9.35
C LYS A 800 14.92 52.85 -8.08
N LYS A 801 14.17 51.76 -7.87
CA LYS A 801 14.41 50.81 -6.78
C LYS A 801 15.78 50.15 -7.02
N ILE A 802 16.80 50.71 -6.38
CA ILE A 802 18.09 50.05 -6.18
C ILE A 802 17.82 48.88 -5.22
N PHE A 803 17.53 47.70 -5.76
CA PHE A 803 17.69 46.47 -5.01
C PHE A 803 19.20 46.23 -4.92
N ARG A 804 19.83 46.61 -3.81
CA ARG A 804 21.14 46.07 -3.44
C ARG A 804 20.94 44.55 -3.32
N LYS A 805 21.57 43.77 -4.21
CA LYS A 805 21.79 42.34 -3.97
C LYS A 805 22.46 42.24 -2.60
N VAL A 806 21.74 41.74 -1.61
CA VAL A 806 22.34 41.37 -0.33
C VAL A 806 23.12 40.10 -0.62
N ASP A 807 24.43 40.22 -0.81
CA ASP A 807 25.33 39.07 -0.92
C ASP A 807 25.28 38.33 0.43
N LYS A 808 24.47 37.26 0.48
CA LYS A 808 24.43 36.36 1.63
C LYS A 808 25.73 35.55 1.66
N PRO A 809 26.36 35.36 2.84
CA PRO A 809 27.56 34.55 2.94
C PRO A 809 27.28 33.11 2.50
N VAL A 810 28.27 32.50 1.84
CA VAL A 810 28.21 31.09 1.45
C VAL A 810 28.43 30.25 2.69
N ARG A 811 27.50 29.35 2.99
CA ARG A 811 27.65 28.43 4.13
C ARG A 811 28.48 27.21 3.71
N VAL A 812 29.51 26.91 4.49
CA VAL A 812 30.47 25.83 4.23
C VAL A 812 30.63 25.00 5.50
N THR A 813 30.58 23.67 5.39
CA THR A 813 30.87 22.79 6.53
C THR A 813 32.35 22.43 6.62
N HIS A 814 32.81 22.03 7.80
CA HIS A 814 33.99 21.18 7.94
C HIS A 814 33.80 19.82 7.26
N VAL A 815 34.87 19.01 7.14
CA VAL A 815 34.79 17.69 6.48
C VAL A 815 33.97 16.75 7.36
N LEU A 816 32.76 16.41 6.90
CA LEU A 816 31.85 15.52 7.61
C LEU A 816 32.34 14.08 7.44
N ASP A 817 32.75 13.45 8.54
CA ASP A 817 33.49 12.17 8.55
C ASP A 817 32.59 10.91 8.48
N SER A 818 31.27 11.08 8.45
CA SER A 818 30.31 9.98 8.47
C SER A 818 29.05 10.29 7.64
N PRO A 819 28.39 9.28 7.04
CA PRO A 819 27.16 9.48 6.29
C PRO A 819 26.05 10.13 7.11
N ILE A 820 25.95 9.79 8.40
CA ILE A 820 24.93 10.38 9.30
C ILE A 820 25.07 11.89 9.43
N LYS A 821 26.28 12.40 9.65
CA LYS A 821 26.52 13.86 9.71
C LYS A 821 26.14 14.53 8.40
N LEU A 822 26.57 13.95 7.29
CA LEU A 822 26.30 14.45 5.95
C LEU A 822 24.80 14.50 5.64
N ASN A 823 24.07 13.42 5.92
CA ASN A 823 22.63 13.33 5.67
C ASN A 823 21.82 14.25 6.57
N ILE A 824 22.21 14.39 7.85
CA ILE A 824 21.58 15.35 8.76
C ILE A 824 21.82 16.79 8.28
N THR A 825 23.05 17.14 7.91
CA THR A 825 23.32 18.50 7.38
C THR A 825 22.62 18.75 6.04
N LEU A 826 22.47 17.73 5.19
CA LEU A 826 21.61 17.80 4.01
C LEU A 826 20.15 18.09 4.38
N ALA A 827 19.58 17.38 5.35
CA ALA A 827 18.21 17.60 5.82
C ALA A 827 18.01 19.04 6.35
N LEU A 828 18.99 19.56 7.08
CA LEU A 828 19.00 20.92 7.64
C LEU A 828 19.14 22.02 6.58
N SER A 829 19.71 21.69 5.42
CA SER A 829 20.04 22.69 4.41
C SER A 829 18.77 23.37 3.87
N GLY A 830 18.77 24.70 3.88
CA GLY A 830 17.75 25.55 3.25
C GLY A 830 17.94 25.63 1.74
N ASP A 831 17.36 26.65 1.11
CA ASP A 831 17.56 26.95 -0.33
C ASP A 831 18.71 27.97 -0.56
N ASN A 832 19.42 28.32 0.52
CA ASN A 832 20.64 29.13 0.44
C ASN A 832 21.79 28.34 -0.22
N PRO A 833 22.74 29.01 -0.89
CA PRO A 833 23.92 28.37 -1.46
C PRO A 833 24.76 27.68 -0.35
N THR A 834 24.58 26.37 -0.19
CA THR A 834 25.20 25.51 0.85
C THR A 834 26.28 24.60 0.25
N PHE A 835 27.48 24.55 0.84
CA PHE A 835 28.54 23.66 0.40
C PHE A 835 28.87 22.67 1.52
N LEU A 836 28.69 21.39 1.21
CA LEU A 836 28.95 20.29 2.14
C LEU A 836 30.27 19.65 1.76
N CYS A 837 31.27 19.85 2.61
CA CYS A 837 32.61 19.33 2.37
C CYS A 837 32.60 17.80 2.52
N SER A 838 32.82 17.12 1.40
CA SER A 838 33.10 15.69 1.30
C SER A 838 34.39 15.51 0.51
N ASP A 839 35.04 14.35 0.60
CA ASP A 839 36.34 14.10 -0.06
C ASP A 839 36.30 14.10 -1.61
N SER A 840 35.17 14.46 -2.24
CA SER A 840 34.95 14.39 -3.69
C SER A 840 35.28 15.67 -4.48
N ILE A 841 35.49 16.82 -3.82
CA ILE A 841 35.87 18.09 -4.48
C ILE A 841 36.84 18.89 -3.60
N CYS A 842 37.78 19.61 -4.23
CA CYS A 842 38.66 20.53 -3.54
C CYS A 842 37.97 21.86 -3.21
N LEU A 843 38.39 22.51 -2.13
CA LEU A 843 37.75 23.72 -1.61
C LEU A 843 37.71 24.86 -2.64
N ASN A 844 38.77 25.04 -3.42
CA ASN A 844 38.86 26.10 -4.43
C ASN A 844 37.79 25.94 -5.53
N CYS A 845 37.66 24.74 -6.10
CA CYS A 845 36.65 24.49 -7.14
C CYS A 845 35.21 24.64 -6.61
N ALA A 846 34.96 24.21 -5.37
CA ALA A 846 33.66 24.37 -4.74
C ALA A 846 33.29 25.84 -4.50
N LEU A 847 34.27 26.66 -4.11
CA LEU A 847 34.10 28.10 -3.95
C LEU A 847 33.93 28.83 -5.28
N GLU A 848 34.50 28.33 -6.38
CA GLU A 848 34.36 28.94 -7.72
C GLU A 848 33.02 28.60 -8.40
N GLN A 849 32.62 27.32 -8.45
CA GLN A 849 31.43 26.86 -9.20
C GLN A 849 30.09 27.46 -8.75
N LYS A 850 29.98 27.94 -7.50
CA LYS A 850 28.78 28.64 -7.03
C LYS A 850 28.55 30.02 -7.63
N ALA A 851 29.48 30.51 -8.47
CA ALA A 851 29.27 31.74 -9.25
C ALA A 851 28.09 31.67 -10.22
N GLU A 852 27.68 30.46 -10.62
CA GLU A 852 26.82 30.26 -11.78
C GLU A 852 25.38 29.83 -11.45
N LEU A 853 24.99 29.70 -10.18
CA LEU A 853 23.59 29.43 -9.81
C LEU A 853 22.78 30.74 -9.83
N PRO A 854 21.83 30.91 -10.76
CA PRO A 854 21.10 32.16 -10.87
C PRO A 854 20.05 32.24 -9.76
N VAL A 855 20.28 33.14 -8.81
CA VAL A 855 19.26 33.66 -7.87
C VAL A 855 17.99 34.13 -8.63
N ASP A 856 18.13 34.41 -9.93
CA ASP A 856 17.06 34.86 -10.83
C ASP A 856 15.93 33.84 -11.07
N GLU A 857 16.15 32.52 -10.94
CA GLU A 857 15.04 31.55 -11.13
C GLU A 857 14.07 31.53 -9.96
N TRP A 858 14.57 31.67 -8.73
CA TRP A 858 13.74 31.74 -7.53
C TRP A 858 12.94 33.06 -7.50
N GLU A 859 13.56 34.19 -7.84
CA GLU A 859 12.85 35.47 -7.98
C GLU A 859 11.85 35.46 -9.16
N LYS A 860 12.15 34.82 -10.30
CA LYS A 860 11.21 34.68 -11.42
C LYS A 860 10.01 33.80 -11.07
N ALA A 861 10.22 32.68 -10.37
CA ALA A 861 9.16 31.79 -9.92
C ALA A 861 8.26 32.49 -8.88
N TYR A 862 8.87 33.21 -7.92
CA TYR A 862 8.14 33.97 -6.90
C TYR A 862 7.40 35.17 -7.49
N ARG A 863 7.97 35.87 -8.50
CA ARG A 863 7.26 36.91 -9.26
C ARG A 863 6.10 36.34 -10.06
N LYS A 864 6.24 35.20 -10.72
CA LYS A 864 5.11 34.53 -11.41
C LYS A 864 3.97 34.21 -10.44
N ILE A 865 4.30 33.72 -9.24
CA ILE A 865 3.29 33.41 -8.20
C ILE A 865 2.63 34.71 -7.68
N LEU A 866 3.39 35.76 -7.37
CA LEU A 866 2.83 37.03 -6.90
C LEU A 866 2.01 37.77 -7.97
N ILE A 867 2.42 37.73 -9.24
CA ILE A 867 1.68 38.35 -10.36
C ILE A 867 0.34 37.63 -10.59
N TYR A 868 0.29 36.30 -10.45
CA TYR A 868 -0.94 35.54 -10.59
C TYR A 868 -1.94 35.74 -9.44
N PHE A 869 -1.48 36.14 -8.25
CA PHE A 869 -2.35 36.29 -7.07
C PHE A 869 -2.74 37.75 -6.75
N PHE A 870 -2.03 38.76 -7.26
CA PHE A 870 -2.25 40.16 -6.85
C PHE A 870 -2.46 41.18 -7.98
N GLU A 871 -2.45 40.79 -9.26
CA GLU A 871 -2.93 41.67 -10.34
C GLU A 871 -4.34 41.25 -10.80
N PRO A 872 -5.42 41.92 -10.36
CA PRO A 872 -6.68 41.80 -11.07
C PRO A 872 -6.46 42.47 -12.44
N LYS A 873 -6.49 41.67 -13.51
CA LYS A 873 -6.61 42.22 -14.86
C LYS A 873 -7.97 42.92 -14.97
N LEU A 874 -7.98 44.22 -14.67
CA LEU A 874 -9.07 45.13 -15.00
C LEU A 874 -9.24 45.14 -16.53
N LYS A 875 -10.15 44.29 -17.04
CA LYS A 875 -10.66 44.40 -18.40
C LYS A 875 -11.43 45.72 -18.50
N LYS A 876 -10.86 46.67 -19.25
CA LYS A 876 -11.62 47.80 -19.81
C LYS A 876 -12.63 47.24 -20.81
N GLY A 877 -13.90 47.30 -20.46
CA GLY A 877 -15.01 47.05 -21.37
C GLY A 877 -16.31 47.10 -20.58
N VAL A 878 -17.29 47.85 -21.07
CA VAL A 878 -18.62 48.09 -20.49
C VAL A 878 -18.70 49.19 -19.43
N ILE A 879 -18.51 50.44 -19.88
CA ILE A 879 -19.36 51.56 -19.42
C ILE A 879 -19.99 52.12 -20.69
N ASN A 880 -21.25 51.75 -20.93
CA ASN A 880 -22.26 52.56 -21.62
C ASN A 880 -23.57 51.78 -21.62
N GLY A 881 -24.60 52.36 -21.00
CA GLY A 881 -25.97 51.86 -21.02
C GLY A 881 -26.52 51.59 -19.63
N LEU A 882 -26.89 52.65 -18.91
CA LEU A 882 -28.08 52.74 -18.04
C LEU A 882 -28.07 54.10 -17.31
N LEU A 883 -28.34 55.15 -18.08
CA LEU A 883 -29.02 56.38 -17.65
C LEU A 883 -29.83 56.82 -18.87
N GLY A 884 -31.15 56.59 -18.83
CA GLY A 884 -32.09 56.76 -19.93
C GLY A 884 -33.09 55.62 -19.96
#